data_AF-A0A2W0H4C7-F1
#
_entry.id   AF-A0A2W0H4C7-F1
#
_cell.length_a   1.000
_cell.length_b   1.000
_cell.length_c   1.000
_cell.angle_alpha   90.00
_cell.angle_beta   90.00
_cell.angle_gamma   90.00
#
_symmetry.space_group_name_H-M   'P 1'
#
loop_
_entity.id
_entity.type
_entity.pdbx_description
1 polymer ?
#
loop_
_entity_poly.entity_id
_entity_poly.type
_entity_poly.pdbx_seq_one_letter_code
_entity_poly.pdbx_strand_id
1 'polypeptide(L)'
;MKRNKWLLFLLIMVPALFVTWSLAFVLSAGNIFNDDRLEQAVRDYLDQPHGEITADQLHGIEEISLRGYGIEDLSGMDRFTNLRELDLRDNDIEDISELFRLHGLEVLDLRDNRITDLGPIRNAEYLIDLNVRGNEIEDMTPIQNLTTIQHLNIRENRIGDLSPLENFSELRDLNARFNRIQSIEPLRHLNALRERLYLDGNPIDDYSPIAFYFEQIEETDLDRLPPILSHTGGFHNEPFELSIASPSGDGEYYYTLDGSDPDPYENSENTFKYEEPIAIEDRSDEPNVLSEIVTNPSDARNPWRAPQGNVFKGTNVRVAEMVNGEMQDTISNTYFVGENAAERYDLPVVSLSFESDQVFGDEKGIYRFPLYENSGRLWERPEPANVIRTGWNHQAAWHAAVKKSGIVYEEESSDIGDDAFTEASFTTEGGREVEIRSTGRSTIHDGEDRYIRVDGETLLEPTRGIGLVRLDENEEFVDADTFDTHDVVEESDRLAQAIQETPEGYTLLFATYNEITRRVTIPLEETLAELGLQEMEEEVEGVNGSVSMEYFTPEGELGFKQNVGIRIHGNASRSEPQKTLRLYSRGEYGESNFVYPFFDGYDQTVFNRLLLRNSGNEWGKTMLLDGFAQGLISHSDLDTQAYQPTVVFLNGEYWGIQNLRERLDHHYLETVYDLDREDSVILENNSDIYHGHKDDSEHFDNMMAFVEENDMNDPEMYEQVHTMMDVENFIEYNVAQIYYANVDWPHNNLRMWRKNTEEYEPDAPYGHDGRWRWLVFDLDAFGGTGAALAEDTGERNPAHNTLNRATHPDLWEGERAWATLLFRSLLESDEFRNDFINRMADELNSSFEEERAQEHLASTATAIEPEIEEHLHRWSYPDSKEAWEEMVGYIEDYVLARPEYQREHVTEHFDLSGTSDISVNYESDKGTVHINTLAIDESVPGIGDPDDWTGTYFNDVPLTVRAEPAEGYRFTGWGEAVDSDRDTVEIVLDGDLTLTPQFEKERFSSLN
;
A
#
# COMPACT_ATOMS: atom_id res chain seq x y z
N MET A 1 52.97 -10.29 -78.78
CA MET A 1 51.74 -11.03 -78.43
C MET A 1 51.54 -10.86 -76.93
N LYS A 2 50.81 -9.92 -76.31
CA LYS A 2 49.69 -9.03 -76.63
C LYS A 2 48.39 -9.71 -77.08
N ARG A 3 47.92 -10.64 -76.25
CA ARG A 3 46.53 -11.06 -75.99
C ARG A 3 46.61 -11.94 -74.72
N ASN A 4 45.62 -11.88 -73.82
CA ASN A 4 45.54 -12.61 -72.52
C ASN A 4 45.88 -11.83 -71.23
N LYS A 5 45.46 -10.56 -71.11
CA LYS A 5 45.21 -9.95 -69.79
C LYS A 5 43.76 -9.50 -69.56
N TRP A 6 42.97 -9.37 -70.63
CA TRP A 6 41.56 -8.98 -70.55
C TRP A 6 40.59 -10.13 -70.24
N LEU A 7 40.94 -11.40 -70.52
CA LEU A 7 40.06 -12.54 -70.21
C LEU A 7 40.08 -12.94 -68.73
N LEU A 8 41.17 -12.68 -67.99
CA LEU A 8 41.23 -12.97 -66.55
C LEU A 8 40.52 -11.90 -65.73
N PHE A 9 40.46 -10.66 -66.22
CA PHE A 9 39.76 -9.54 -65.57
C PHE A 9 38.24 -9.66 -65.72
N LEU A 10 37.75 -10.27 -66.81
CA LEU A 10 36.31 -10.52 -67.04
C LEU A 10 35.77 -11.76 -66.32
N LEU A 11 36.63 -12.72 -65.94
CA LEU A 11 36.22 -13.94 -65.23
C LEU A 11 36.09 -13.76 -63.71
N ILE A 12 36.64 -12.67 -63.16
CA ILE A 12 36.54 -12.32 -61.72
C ILE A 12 35.48 -11.24 -61.48
N MET A 13 35.25 -10.34 -62.46
CA MET A 13 34.24 -9.27 -62.35
C MET A 13 32.80 -9.74 -62.53
N VAL A 14 32.52 -10.82 -63.26
CA VAL A 14 31.13 -11.27 -63.49
C VAL A 14 30.53 -11.97 -62.26
N PRO A 15 31.27 -12.80 -61.48
CA PRO A 15 30.80 -13.27 -60.18
C PRO A 15 30.78 -12.15 -59.13
N ALA A 16 31.74 -11.22 -59.15
CA ALA A 16 31.78 -10.12 -58.18
C ALA A 16 30.65 -9.10 -58.41
N LEU A 17 30.27 -8.82 -59.65
CA LEU A 17 29.09 -8.00 -59.97
C LEU A 17 27.79 -8.75 -59.71
N PHE A 18 27.73 -10.09 -59.85
CA PHE A 18 26.54 -10.84 -59.43
C PHE A 18 26.42 -10.91 -57.91
N VAL A 19 27.53 -11.02 -57.18
CA VAL A 19 27.54 -11.01 -55.70
C VAL A 19 27.24 -9.61 -55.16
N THR A 20 27.68 -8.53 -55.79
CA THR A 20 27.32 -7.15 -55.36
C THR A 20 25.96 -6.69 -55.88
N TRP A 21 25.42 -7.26 -56.96
CA TRP A 21 23.99 -7.08 -57.33
C TRP A 21 23.07 -7.94 -56.47
N SER A 22 23.47 -9.16 -56.07
CA SER A 22 22.67 -9.96 -55.14
C SER A 22 22.79 -9.47 -53.70
N LEU A 23 23.90 -8.85 -53.29
CA LEU A 23 23.96 -8.16 -51.99
C LEU A 23 23.14 -6.86 -51.99
N ALA A 24 23.14 -6.08 -53.08
CA ALA A 24 22.31 -4.88 -53.18
C ALA A 24 20.82 -5.18 -53.41
N PHE A 25 20.46 -6.36 -53.94
CA PHE A 25 19.06 -6.82 -54.04
C PHE A 25 18.58 -7.48 -52.74
N VAL A 26 19.49 -8.03 -51.92
CA VAL A 26 19.19 -8.48 -50.54
C VAL A 26 19.15 -7.30 -49.56
N LEU A 27 19.69 -6.13 -49.91
CA LEU A 27 19.73 -4.92 -49.07
C LEU A 27 18.82 -3.78 -49.58
N SER A 28 17.75 -4.12 -50.30
CA SER A 28 16.78 -3.13 -50.85
C SER A 28 15.32 -3.57 -50.72
N ALA A 29 15.01 -4.65 -50.00
CA ALA A 29 13.65 -4.89 -49.50
C ALA A 29 13.54 -4.11 -48.19
N GLY A 30 12.79 -3.02 -48.17
CA GLY A 30 12.56 -2.26 -46.94
C GLY A 30 11.93 -3.20 -45.90
N ASN A 31 12.44 -3.16 -44.68
CA ASN A 31 11.80 -3.86 -43.57
C ASN A 31 10.34 -3.39 -43.50
N ILE A 32 9.40 -4.33 -43.58
CA ILE A 32 7.97 -3.99 -43.54
C ILE A 32 7.56 -3.63 -42.11
N PHE A 33 8.18 -4.30 -41.13
CA PHE A 33 7.95 -4.15 -39.71
C PHE A 33 9.16 -3.47 -39.06
N ASN A 34 8.89 -2.61 -38.08
CA ASN A 34 9.92 -2.00 -37.25
C ASN A 34 10.14 -2.77 -35.94
N ASP A 35 9.10 -3.43 -35.43
CA ASP A 35 9.18 -4.32 -34.27
C ASP A 35 9.55 -5.75 -34.71
N ASP A 36 10.70 -6.23 -34.22
CA ASP A 36 11.19 -7.58 -34.50
C ASP A 36 10.25 -8.67 -33.92
N ARG A 37 9.53 -8.39 -32.83
CA ARG A 37 8.54 -9.29 -32.22
C ARG A 37 7.31 -9.40 -33.10
N LEU A 38 6.84 -8.29 -33.67
CA LEU A 38 5.75 -8.29 -34.65
C LEU A 38 6.17 -9.05 -35.92
N GLU A 39 7.37 -8.80 -36.43
CA GLU A 39 7.89 -9.54 -37.57
C GLU A 39 7.93 -11.05 -37.26
N GLN A 40 8.46 -11.42 -36.09
CA GLN A 40 8.54 -12.81 -35.66
C GLN A 40 7.15 -13.46 -35.56
N ALA A 41 6.17 -12.78 -34.96
CA ALA A 41 4.80 -13.26 -34.85
C ALA A 41 4.16 -13.50 -36.23
N VAL A 42 4.36 -12.58 -37.18
CA VAL A 42 3.88 -12.74 -38.57
C VAL A 42 4.60 -13.89 -39.28
N ARG A 43 5.91 -14.08 -39.03
CA ARG A 43 6.67 -15.22 -39.58
C ARG A 43 6.17 -16.54 -39.06
N ASP A 44 5.87 -16.63 -37.77
CA ASP A 44 5.31 -17.82 -37.14
C ASP A 44 3.94 -18.15 -37.73
N TYR A 45 3.08 -17.15 -37.90
CA TYR A 45 1.78 -17.31 -38.56
C TYR A 45 1.90 -17.83 -40.00
N LEU A 46 2.86 -17.31 -40.76
CA LEU A 46 3.10 -17.71 -42.16
C LEU A 46 3.85 -19.05 -42.29
N ASP A 47 4.33 -19.66 -41.20
CA ASP A 47 5.28 -20.78 -41.20
C ASP A 47 6.52 -20.47 -42.08
N GLN A 48 7.02 -19.23 -41.96
CA GLN A 48 8.09 -18.67 -42.79
C GLN A 48 9.20 -18.03 -41.95
N PRO A 49 10.10 -18.83 -41.34
CA PRO A 49 11.15 -18.32 -40.45
C PRO A 49 12.24 -17.51 -41.17
N HIS A 50 12.34 -17.63 -42.49
CA HIS A 50 13.36 -16.95 -43.30
C HIS A 50 12.78 -16.49 -44.64
N GLY A 51 13.42 -15.48 -45.25
CA GLY A 51 13.04 -14.95 -46.55
C GLY A 51 12.08 -13.76 -46.45
N GLU A 52 11.86 -13.11 -47.58
CA GLU A 52 11.06 -11.89 -47.69
C GLU A 52 9.57 -12.17 -47.43
N ILE A 53 8.97 -11.37 -46.55
CA ILE A 53 7.51 -11.28 -46.39
C ILE A 53 7.02 -10.29 -47.44
N THR A 54 6.11 -10.72 -48.31
CA THR A 54 5.62 -9.89 -49.42
C THR A 54 4.30 -9.22 -49.09
N ALA A 55 4.05 -8.02 -49.64
CA ALA A 55 2.78 -7.33 -49.44
C ALA A 55 1.56 -8.14 -49.91
N ASP A 56 1.71 -8.99 -50.94
CA ASP A 56 0.63 -9.88 -51.40
C ASP A 56 0.30 -10.98 -50.37
N GLN A 57 1.29 -11.46 -49.59
CA GLN A 57 1.05 -12.39 -48.49
C GLN A 57 0.23 -11.71 -47.40
N LEU A 58 0.62 -10.49 -46.99
CA LEU A 58 -0.08 -9.74 -45.95
C LEU A 58 -1.50 -9.34 -46.38
N HIS A 59 -1.66 -8.89 -47.63
CA HIS A 59 -2.97 -8.54 -48.20
C HIS A 59 -3.93 -9.73 -48.23
N GLY A 60 -3.43 -10.97 -48.31
CA GLY A 60 -4.27 -12.17 -48.36
C GLY A 60 -4.78 -12.69 -47.01
N ILE A 61 -4.35 -12.09 -45.89
CA ILE A 61 -4.71 -12.54 -44.54
C ILE A 61 -6.07 -11.94 -44.16
N GLU A 62 -6.99 -12.81 -43.77
CA GLU A 62 -8.34 -12.43 -43.28
C GLU A 62 -8.47 -12.55 -41.75
N GLU A 63 -7.67 -13.40 -41.11
CA GLU A 63 -7.67 -13.64 -39.66
C GLU A 63 -6.22 -13.86 -39.19
N ILE A 64 -5.81 -13.17 -38.11
CA ILE A 64 -4.51 -13.37 -37.48
C ILE A 64 -4.58 -13.16 -35.97
N SER A 65 -3.88 -14.02 -35.21
CA SER A 65 -3.64 -13.85 -33.78
C SER A 65 -2.15 -13.63 -33.54
N LEU A 66 -1.84 -12.55 -32.83
CA LEU A 66 -0.51 -12.04 -32.50
C LEU A 66 -0.37 -11.87 -30.98
N ARG A 67 -1.04 -12.76 -30.23
CA ARG A 67 -1.14 -12.73 -28.77
C ARG A 67 0.19 -13.02 -28.07
N GLY A 68 0.53 -12.27 -27.03
CA GLY A 68 1.57 -12.70 -26.08
C GLY A 68 3.00 -12.63 -26.61
N TYR A 69 3.25 -11.79 -27.62
CA TYR A 69 4.57 -11.64 -28.23
C TYR A 69 5.36 -10.45 -27.65
N GLY A 70 4.76 -9.67 -26.74
CA GLY A 70 5.33 -8.45 -26.19
C GLY A 70 5.47 -7.35 -27.23
N ILE A 71 4.58 -7.29 -28.23
CA ILE A 71 4.64 -6.32 -29.34
C ILE A 71 4.41 -4.91 -28.79
N GLU A 72 5.21 -3.93 -29.24
CA GLU A 72 5.07 -2.51 -28.86
C GLU A 72 4.71 -1.64 -30.07
N ASP A 73 5.25 -1.93 -31.27
CA ASP A 73 5.03 -1.12 -32.49
C ASP A 73 4.34 -1.93 -33.60
N LEU A 74 3.19 -1.44 -34.06
CA LEU A 74 2.35 -2.04 -35.11
C LEU A 74 2.74 -1.65 -36.55
N SER A 75 3.83 -0.92 -36.74
CA SER A 75 4.31 -0.44 -38.04
C SER A 75 4.29 -1.55 -39.09
N GLY A 76 3.52 -1.35 -40.16
CA GLY A 76 3.35 -2.34 -41.25
C GLY A 76 2.04 -3.12 -41.21
N MET A 77 1.27 -3.05 -40.12
CA MET A 77 -0.09 -3.61 -40.01
C MET A 77 -1.07 -2.98 -41.00
N ASP A 78 -0.81 -1.74 -41.47
CA ASP A 78 -1.63 -1.07 -42.48
C ASP A 78 -1.66 -1.79 -43.86
N ARG A 79 -0.83 -2.84 -44.04
CA ARG A 79 -0.78 -3.71 -45.23
C ARG A 79 -1.82 -4.84 -45.21
N PHE A 80 -2.41 -5.18 -44.07
CA PHE A 80 -3.35 -6.29 -43.89
C PHE A 80 -4.78 -5.91 -44.33
N THR A 81 -4.94 -5.30 -45.50
CA THR A 81 -6.17 -4.57 -45.85
C THR A 81 -7.43 -5.45 -46.07
N ASN A 82 -7.31 -6.78 -46.05
CA ASN A 82 -8.47 -7.71 -46.10
C ASN A 82 -8.76 -8.37 -44.74
N LEU A 83 -8.09 -7.92 -43.66
CA LEU A 83 -8.26 -8.46 -42.33
C LEU A 83 -9.68 -8.21 -41.81
N ARG A 84 -10.26 -9.26 -41.23
CA ARG A 84 -11.59 -9.30 -40.61
C ARG A 84 -11.51 -9.62 -39.12
N GLU A 85 -10.55 -10.45 -38.73
CA GLU A 85 -10.36 -10.84 -37.33
C GLU A 85 -8.91 -10.59 -36.92
N LEU A 86 -8.71 -9.81 -35.86
CA LEU A 86 -7.40 -9.45 -35.33
C LEU A 86 -7.37 -9.63 -33.80
N ASP A 87 -6.47 -10.48 -33.33
CA ASP A 87 -6.20 -10.70 -31.91
C ASP A 87 -4.79 -10.22 -31.56
N LEU A 88 -4.70 -9.15 -30.77
CA LEU A 88 -3.48 -8.46 -30.34
C LEU A 88 -3.31 -8.48 -28.81
N ARG A 89 -4.03 -9.37 -28.10
CA ARG A 89 -4.04 -9.36 -26.63
C ARG A 89 -2.71 -9.74 -25.98
N ASP A 90 -2.55 -9.35 -24.72
CA ASP A 90 -1.37 -9.65 -23.89
C ASP A 90 -0.07 -9.16 -24.58
N ASN A 91 -0.02 -7.87 -24.94
CA ASN A 91 1.16 -7.22 -25.53
C ASN A 91 1.38 -5.85 -24.83
N ASP A 92 2.37 -5.10 -25.29
CA ASP A 92 2.75 -3.79 -24.72
C ASP A 92 2.41 -2.64 -25.70
N ILE A 93 1.26 -2.73 -26.36
CA ILE A 93 0.86 -1.78 -27.41
C ILE A 93 0.23 -0.53 -26.79
N GLU A 94 0.76 0.64 -27.15
CA GLU A 94 0.19 1.95 -26.81
C GLU A 94 -0.47 2.62 -28.03
N ASP A 95 0.16 2.54 -29.21
CA ASP A 95 -0.29 3.21 -30.44
C ASP A 95 -0.87 2.22 -31.47
N ILE A 96 -2.17 2.36 -31.74
CA ILE A 96 -2.90 1.58 -32.75
C ILE A 96 -3.14 2.33 -34.07
N SER A 97 -2.40 3.41 -34.36
CA SER A 97 -2.54 4.24 -35.56
C SER A 97 -2.51 3.45 -36.87
N GLU A 98 -1.74 2.37 -36.92
CA GLU A 98 -1.61 1.50 -38.10
C GLU A 98 -2.92 0.75 -38.44
N LEU A 99 -3.85 0.62 -37.49
CA LEU A 99 -5.16 0.00 -37.72
C LEU A 99 -6.12 0.91 -38.52
N PHE A 100 -5.78 2.18 -38.73
CA PHE A 100 -6.66 3.16 -39.39
C PHE A 100 -7.17 2.75 -40.77
N ARG A 101 -6.42 1.90 -41.49
CA ARG A 101 -6.78 1.44 -42.84
C ARG A 101 -7.56 0.13 -42.86
N LEU A 102 -7.74 -0.54 -41.73
CA LEU A 102 -8.35 -1.85 -41.62
C LEU A 102 -9.87 -1.74 -41.50
N HIS A 103 -10.50 -1.07 -42.46
CA HIS A 103 -11.94 -0.79 -42.44
C HIS A 103 -12.83 -2.04 -42.48
N GLY A 104 -12.27 -3.20 -42.84
CA GLY A 104 -12.99 -4.47 -42.97
C GLY A 104 -13.03 -5.33 -41.71
N LEU A 105 -12.48 -4.84 -40.58
CA LEU A 105 -12.49 -5.57 -39.32
C LEU A 105 -13.93 -5.84 -38.83
N GLU A 106 -14.15 -7.07 -38.38
CA GLU A 106 -15.38 -7.60 -37.79
C GLU A 106 -15.16 -8.04 -36.34
N VAL A 107 -13.96 -8.51 -36.00
CA VAL A 107 -13.55 -8.88 -34.63
C VAL A 107 -12.19 -8.23 -34.34
N LEU A 108 -12.11 -7.53 -33.21
CA LEU A 108 -10.87 -6.91 -32.72
C LEU A 108 -10.70 -7.16 -31.23
N ASP A 109 -9.62 -7.85 -30.87
CA ASP A 109 -9.24 -8.12 -29.48
C ASP A 109 -7.92 -7.41 -29.15
N LEU A 110 -8.00 -6.40 -28.29
CA LEU A 110 -6.92 -5.53 -27.84
C LEU A 110 -6.72 -5.63 -26.32
N ARG A 111 -7.26 -6.65 -25.66
CA ARG A 111 -7.23 -6.73 -24.20
C ARG A 111 -5.79 -6.77 -23.66
N ASP A 112 -5.61 -6.29 -22.44
CA ASP A 112 -4.37 -6.41 -21.66
C ASP A 112 -3.18 -5.80 -22.45
N ASN A 113 -3.29 -4.50 -22.73
CA ASN A 113 -2.34 -3.61 -23.43
C ASN A 113 -2.34 -2.23 -22.71
N ARG A 114 -1.78 -1.18 -23.32
CA ARG A 114 -1.65 0.17 -22.72
C ARG A 114 -2.31 1.26 -23.57
N ILE A 115 -3.44 0.93 -24.20
CA ILE A 115 -4.10 1.80 -25.17
C ILE A 115 -4.92 2.89 -24.48
N THR A 116 -4.79 4.13 -24.96
CA THR A 116 -5.59 5.28 -24.50
C THR A 116 -6.50 5.86 -25.60
N ASP A 117 -6.14 5.72 -26.88
CA ASP A 117 -6.87 6.32 -28.02
C ASP A 117 -7.51 5.28 -28.96
N LEU A 118 -8.84 5.33 -29.09
CA LEU A 118 -9.61 4.53 -30.06
C LEU A 118 -9.82 5.22 -31.42
N GLY A 119 -9.29 6.43 -31.59
CA GLY A 119 -9.32 7.23 -32.82
C GLY A 119 -8.99 6.45 -34.10
N PRO A 120 -7.97 5.57 -34.10
CA PRO A 120 -7.61 4.80 -35.28
C PRO A 120 -8.70 3.84 -35.77
N ILE A 121 -9.54 3.29 -34.89
CA ILE A 121 -10.57 2.30 -35.27
C ILE A 121 -11.93 2.93 -35.63
N ARG A 122 -12.07 4.26 -35.58
CA ARG A 122 -13.33 4.99 -35.85
C ARG A 122 -14.04 4.68 -37.17
N ASN A 123 -13.32 4.10 -38.14
CA ASN A 123 -13.81 3.77 -39.49
C ASN A 123 -13.99 2.25 -39.71
N ALA A 124 -13.90 1.43 -38.66
CA ALA A 124 -14.16 -0.02 -38.72
C ALA A 124 -15.68 -0.29 -38.72
N GLU A 125 -16.39 0.20 -39.74
CA GLU A 125 -17.87 0.20 -39.80
C GLU A 125 -18.53 -1.19 -39.81
N TYR A 126 -17.73 -2.27 -39.92
CA TYR A 126 -18.20 -3.66 -39.91
C TYR A 126 -17.91 -4.38 -38.58
N LEU A 127 -17.36 -3.70 -37.58
CA LEU A 127 -16.98 -4.31 -36.31
C LEU A 127 -18.23 -4.83 -35.58
N ILE A 128 -18.16 -6.10 -35.17
CA ILE A 128 -19.22 -6.84 -34.47
C ILE A 128 -18.78 -7.11 -33.04
N ASP A 129 -17.52 -7.49 -32.84
CA ASP A 129 -16.94 -7.80 -31.53
C ASP A 129 -15.72 -6.92 -31.29
N LEU A 130 -15.77 -6.14 -30.21
CA LEU A 130 -14.66 -5.31 -29.75
C LEU A 130 -14.36 -5.61 -28.29
N ASN A 131 -13.13 -6.05 -28.04
CA ASN A 131 -12.62 -6.23 -26.70
C ASN A 131 -11.41 -5.34 -26.47
N VAL A 132 -11.55 -4.39 -25.53
CA VAL A 132 -10.50 -3.46 -25.11
C VAL A 132 -10.26 -3.53 -23.60
N ARG A 133 -10.59 -4.67 -22.99
CA ARG A 133 -10.42 -4.89 -21.54
C ARG A 133 -8.98 -4.62 -21.08
N GLY A 134 -8.77 -4.07 -19.89
CA GLY A 134 -7.43 -3.97 -19.31
C GLY A 134 -6.54 -3.04 -20.13
N ASN A 135 -7.03 -1.83 -20.36
CA ASN A 135 -6.35 -0.73 -21.04
C ASN A 135 -6.62 0.57 -20.25
N GLU A 136 -6.24 1.72 -20.82
CA GLU A 136 -6.30 3.02 -20.14
C GLU A 136 -7.28 3.99 -20.82
N ILE A 137 -8.35 3.46 -21.42
CA ILE A 137 -9.30 4.23 -22.23
C ILE A 137 -10.21 5.06 -21.33
N GLU A 138 -10.36 6.34 -21.67
CA GLU A 138 -11.32 7.25 -21.04
C GLU A 138 -12.39 7.73 -22.03
N ASP A 139 -12.02 8.02 -23.28
CA ASP A 139 -12.91 8.54 -24.32
C ASP A 139 -13.37 7.45 -25.31
N MET A 140 -14.68 7.15 -25.29
CA MET A 140 -15.32 6.25 -26.26
C MET A 140 -15.95 6.98 -27.46
N THR A 141 -15.86 8.31 -27.56
CA THR A 141 -16.38 9.09 -28.69
C THR A 141 -15.94 8.54 -30.06
N PRO A 142 -14.69 8.06 -30.25
CA PRO A 142 -14.26 7.49 -31.54
C PRO A 142 -15.12 6.34 -32.05
N ILE A 143 -15.74 5.54 -31.18
CA ILE A 143 -16.54 4.38 -31.56
C ILE A 143 -18.04 4.67 -31.68
N GLN A 144 -18.51 5.90 -31.41
CA GLN A 144 -19.94 6.25 -31.33
C GLN A 144 -20.78 5.89 -32.59
N ASN A 145 -20.13 5.74 -33.76
CA ASN A 145 -20.80 5.43 -35.03
C ASN A 145 -20.71 3.95 -35.42
N LEU A 146 -20.01 3.11 -34.64
CA LEU A 146 -19.82 1.68 -34.90
C LEU A 146 -21.05 0.87 -34.44
N THR A 147 -22.22 1.26 -34.93
CA THR A 147 -23.54 0.74 -34.51
C THR A 147 -23.80 -0.74 -34.87
N THR A 148 -22.84 -1.40 -35.54
CA THR A 148 -22.85 -2.83 -35.86
C THR A 148 -22.36 -3.71 -34.72
N ILE A 149 -21.68 -3.14 -33.72
CA ILE A 149 -21.14 -3.88 -32.57
C ILE A 149 -22.29 -4.56 -31.81
N GLN A 150 -22.11 -5.86 -31.56
CA GLN A 150 -23.01 -6.73 -30.81
C GLN A 150 -22.39 -7.16 -29.48
N HIS A 151 -21.06 -7.28 -29.43
CA HIS A 151 -20.29 -7.69 -28.26
C HIS A 151 -19.24 -6.62 -27.94
N LEU A 152 -19.36 -6.00 -26.77
CA LEU A 152 -18.45 -4.93 -26.33
C LEU A 152 -17.92 -5.24 -24.93
N ASN A 153 -16.61 -5.39 -24.81
CA ASN A 153 -15.94 -5.56 -23.54
C ASN A 153 -14.99 -4.37 -23.30
N ILE A 154 -15.39 -3.49 -22.38
CA ILE A 154 -14.65 -2.29 -21.96
C ILE A 154 -14.20 -2.38 -20.49
N ARG A 155 -14.24 -3.59 -19.91
CA ARG A 155 -13.88 -3.83 -18.50
C ARG A 155 -12.47 -3.31 -18.17
N GLU A 156 -12.22 -2.87 -16.94
CA GLU A 156 -10.88 -2.47 -16.46
C GLU A 156 -10.28 -1.38 -17.36
N ASN A 157 -10.97 -0.24 -17.42
CA ASN A 157 -10.57 0.98 -18.12
C ASN A 157 -10.91 2.20 -17.23
N ARG A 158 -10.83 3.42 -17.78
CA ARG A 158 -11.07 4.69 -17.07
C ARG A 158 -12.36 5.40 -17.56
N ILE A 159 -13.31 4.66 -18.12
CA ILE A 159 -14.48 5.23 -18.82
C ILE A 159 -15.51 5.75 -17.83
N GLY A 160 -15.87 7.03 -17.93
CA GLY A 160 -16.98 7.63 -17.15
C GLY A 160 -18.25 7.88 -17.97
N ASP A 161 -18.12 8.07 -19.29
CA ASP A 161 -19.22 8.47 -20.17
C ASP A 161 -19.66 7.35 -21.12
N LEU A 162 -20.90 6.89 -20.97
CA LEU A 162 -21.53 5.92 -21.87
C LEU A 162 -22.32 6.58 -23.01
N SER A 163 -22.36 7.91 -23.13
CA SER A 163 -23.11 8.62 -24.18
C SER A 163 -22.77 8.16 -25.60
N PRO A 164 -21.52 7.74 -25.93
CA PRO A 164 -21.22 7.16 -27.24
C PRO A 164 -22.06 5.92 -27.57
N LEU A 165 -22.55 5.18 -26.56
CA LEU A 165 -23.31 3.94 -26.74
C LEU A 165 -24.79 4.14 -27.10
N GLU A 166 -25.32 5.36 -27.04
CA GLU A 166 -26.77 5.65 -27.15
C GLU A 166 -27.42 5.07 -28.44
N ASN A 167 -26.65 4.93 -29.53
CA ASN A 167 -27.14 4.47 -30.83
C ASN A 167 -26.76 3.02 -31.18
N PHE A 168 -26.19 2.24 -30.25
CA PHE A 168 -25.77 0.86 -30.48
C PHE A 168 -26.97 -0.12 -30.45
N SER A 169 -27.90 0.04 -31.40
CA SER A 169 -29.17 -0.69 -31.41
C SER A 169 -29.04 -2.22 -31.58
N GLU A 170 -27.88 -2.71 -32.00
CA GLU A 170 -27.58 -4.13 -32.16
C GLU A 170 -26.79 -4.72 -30.97
N LEU A 171 -26.36 -3.92 -29.98
CA LEU A 171 -25.58 -4.38 -28.83
C LEU A 171 -26.37 -5.40 -28.01
N ARG A 172 -25.77 -6.56 -27.77
CA ARG A 172 -26.38 -7.69 -27.05
C ARG A 172 -25.65 -8.06 -25.78
N ASP A 173 -24.36 -7.75 -25.73
CA ASP A 173 -23.43 -8.12 -24.68
C ASP A 173 -22.54 -6.92 -24.37
N LEU A 174 -22.65 -6.41 -23.14
CA LEU A 174 -21.81 -5.35 -22.61
C LEU A 174 -21.16 -5.80 -21.30
N ASN A 175 -19.84 -5.81 -21.27
CA ASN A 175 -19.09 -5.89 -20.03
C ASN A 175 -18.40 -4.54 -19.79
N ALA A 176 -18.92 -3.78 -18.81
CA ALA A 176 -18.43 -2.45 -18.45
C ALA A 176 -17.88 -2.38 -17.02
N ARG A 177 -17.59 -3.53 -16.41
CA ARG A 177 -17.08 -3.61 -15.03
C ARG A 177 -15.80 -2.81 -14.82
N PHE A 178 -15.58 -2.32 -13.59
CA PHE A 178 -14.34 -1.65 -13.19
C PHE A 178 -13.98 -0.48 -14.11
N ASN A 179 -14.88 0.49 -14.14
CA ASN A 179 -14.74 1.76 -14.85
C ASN A 179 -15.18 2.88 -13.88
N ARG A 180 -15.44 4.09 -14.40
CA ARG A 180 -15.85 5.27 -13.63
C ARG A 180 -17.29 5.68 -13.95
N ILE A 181 -18.13 4.74 -14.38
CA ILE A 181 -19.48 5.01 -14.89
C ILE A 181 -20.40 5.38 -13.74
N GLN A 182 -20.92 6.60 -13.73
CA GLN A 182 -21.97 7.01 -12.78
C GLN A 182 -23.37 6.87 -13.38
N SER A 183 -23.53 7.16 -14.68
CA SER A 183 -24.83 7.15 -15.35
C SER A 183 -24.90 6.09 -16.44
N ILE A 184 -25.94 5.25 -16.37
CA ILE A 184 -26.30 4.29 -17.42
C ILE A 184 -27.52 4.72 -18.25
N GLU A 185 -27.90 6.00 -18.20
CA GLU A 185 -28.99 6.55 -19.03
C GLU A 185 -28.86 6.21 -20.53
N PRO A 186 -27.65 6.24 -21.15
CA PRO A 186 -27.48 5.84 -22.54
C PRO A 186 -27.94 4.40 -22.87
N LEU A 187 -28.03 3.51 -21.86
CA LEU A 187 -28.50 2.14 -22.05
C LEU A 187 -30.04 2.04 -22.18
N ARG A 188 -30.80 3.09 -21.86
CA ARG A 188 -32.28 3.05 -21.76
C ARG A 188 -33.00 2.48 -22.98
N HIS A 189 -32.42 2.66 -24.17
CA HIS A 189 -33.03 2.29 -25.44
C HIS A 189 -32.39 1.07 -26.12
N LEU A 190 -31.37 0.47 -25.51
CA LEU A 190 -30.63 -0.69 -26.05
C LEU A 190 -31.38 -2.01 -25.80
N ASN A 191 -32.59 -2.12 -26.37
CA ASN A 191 -33.49 -3.26 -26.16
C ASN A 191 -32.96 -4.62 -26.67
N ALA A 192 -31.85 -4.62 -27.42
CA ALA A 192 -31.14 -5.82 -27.89
C ALA A 192 -30.18 -6.39 -26.84
N LEU A 193 -29.82 -5.61 -25.81
CA LEU A 193 -28.93 -5.97 -24.71
C LEU A 193 -29.62 -7.03 -23.83
N ARG A 194 -29.40 -8.29 -24.17
CA ARG A 194 -30.12 -9.45 -23.62
C ARG A 194 -29.22 -10.67 -23.41
N GLU A 195 -28.05 -10.72 -24.05
CA GLU A 195 -27.12 -11.83 -23.87
C GLU A 195 -26.36 -11.64 -22.54
N ARG A 196 -25.73 -10.49 -22.35
CA ARG A 196 -25.00 -10.18 -21.10
C ARG A 196 -24.95 -8.68 -20.78
N LEU A 197 -25.05 -8.33 -19.50
CA LEU A 197 -24.78 -6.99 -18.98
C LEU A 197 -24.04 -7.09 -17.65
N TYR A 198 -22.78 -6.65 -17.61
CA TYR A 198 -22.01 -6.53 -16.37
C TYR A 198 -21.62 -5.07 -16.10
N LEU A 199 -21.92 -4.60 -14.89
CA LEU A 199 -21.79 -3.20 -14.45
C LEU A 199 -21.04 -3.03 -13.12
N ASP A 200 -20.75 -4.08 -12.37
CA ASP A 200 -20.06 -3.99 -11.06
C ASP A 200 -18.73 -3.22 -11.10
N GLY A 201 -18.31 -2.70 -9.95
CA GLY A 201 -17.09 -1.88 -9.87
C GLY A 201 -17.24 -0.53 -10.57
N ASN A 202 -18.47 0.00 -10.66
CA ASN A 202 -18.76 1.36 -11.10
C ASN A 202 -19.62 2.08 -10.04
N PRO A 203 -19.47 3.40 -9.86
CA PRO A 203 -20.27 4.19 -8.91
C PRO A 203 -21.70 4.48 -9.41
N ILE A 204 -22.45 3.45 -9.82
CA ILE A 204 -23.82 3.57 -10.35
C ILE A 204 -24.85 3.55 -9.22
N ASP A 205 -25.72 4.56 -9.17
CA ASP A 205 -26.81 4.69 -8.19
C ASP A 205 -28.23 4.67 -8.80
N ASP A 206 -28.38 4.89 -10.11
CA ASP A 206 -29.65 4.78 -10.83
C ASP A 206 -29.66 3.67 -11.89
N TYR A 207 -30.33 2.55 -11.57
CA TYR A 207 -30.55 1.44 -12.50
C TYR A 207 -31.91 1.51 -13.22
N SER A 208 -32.68 2.60 -13.08
CA SER A 208 -33.93 2.83 -13.80
C SER A 208 -33.82 2.75 -15.33
N PRO A 209 -32.68 3.07 -15.99
CA PRO A 209 -32.57 2.97 -17.45
C PRO A 209 -32.79 1.57 -17.99
N ILE A 210 -32.39 0.53 -17.23
CA ILE A 210 -32.46 -0.87 -17.68
C ILE A 210 -33.69 -1.63 -17.17
N ALA A 211 -34.48 -1.02 -16.27
CA ALA A 211 -35.57 -1.68 -15.55
C ALA A 211 -36.63 -2.36 -16.44
N PHE A 212 -36.91 -1.81 -17.62
CA PHE A 212 -37.96 -2.36 -18.51
C PHE A 212 -37.55 -3.68 -19.20
N TYR A 213 -36.25 -3.95 -19.31
CA TYR A 213 -35.74 -5.13 -20.01
C TYR A 213 -34.78 -6.00 -19.20
N PHE A 214 -34.44 -5.61 -17.97
CA PHE A 214 -33.55 -6.34 -17.07
C PHE A 214 -33.89 -7.84 -16.94
N GLU A 215 -35.15 -8.17 -16.69
CA GLU A 215 -35.64 -9.57 -16.59
C GLU A 215 -35.49 -10.41 -17.86
N GLN A 216 -35.09 -9.79 -18.98
CA GLN A 216 -34.84 -10.46 -20.27
C GLN A 216 -33.35 -10.66 -20.55
N ILE A 217 -32.46 -10.20 -19.65
CA ILE A 217 -31.01 -10.39 -19.76
C ILE A 217 -30.67 -11.80 -19.27
N GLU A 218 -29.95 -12.57 -20.08
CA GLU A 218 -29.59 -13.97 -19.78
C GLU A 218 -28.46 -14.08 -18.74
N GLU A 219 -27.48 -13.16 -18.77
CA GLU A 219 -26.33 -13.14 -17.88
C GLU A 219 -26.09 -11.72 -17.32
N THR A 220 -26.13 -11.56 -16.01
CA THR A 220 -25.95 -10.28 -15.30
C THR A 220 -25.20 -10.50 -14.00
N ASP A 221 -24.49 -9.47 -13.53
CA ASP A 221 -23.83 -9.46 -12.23
C ASP A 221 -24.69 -8.87 -11.11
N LEU A 222 -25.82 -8.25 -11.49
CA LEU A 222 -26.88 -7.89 -10.56
C LEU A 222 -27.84 -9.07 -10.34
N ASP A 223 -28.00 -9.52 -9.10
CA ASP A 223 -29.02 -10.52 -8.74
C ASP A 223 -30.45 -9.98 -8.93
N ARG A 224 -30.63 -8.69 -8.67
CA ARG A 224 -31.89 -7.94 -8.84
C ARG A 224 -31.58 -6.45 -8.97
N LEU A 225 -32.53 -5.68 -9.48
CA LEU A 225 -32.40 -4.23 -9.48
C LEU A 225 -32.58 -3.66 -8.07
N PRO A 226 -31.64 -2.84 -7.57
CA PRO A 226 -31.76 -2.21 -6.26
C PRO A 226 -32.91 -1.19 -6.23
N PRO A 227 -33.40 -0.81 -5.03
CA PRO A 227 -34.35 0.30 -4.88
C PRO A 227 -33.81 1.57 -5.54
N ILE A 228 -34.67 2.31 -6.24
CA ILE A 228 -34.27 3.57 -6.89
C ILE A 228 -34.58 4.72 -5.94
N LEU A 229 -33.56 5.51 -5.63
CA LEU A 229 -33.68 6.72 -4.84
C LEU A 229 -33.88 7.92 -5.78
N SER A 230 -34.82 8.81 -5.47
CA SER A 230 -35.16 9.94 -6.36
C SER A 230 -34.05 10.98 -6.52
N HIS A 231 -33.01 10.92 -5.68
CA HIS A 231 -31.84 11.79 -5.71
C HIS A 231 -30.58 10.96 -5.46
N THR A 232 -29.51 11.32 -6.17
CA THR A 232 -28.17 10.76 -6.00
C THR A 232 -27.60 11.14 -4.64
N GLY A 233 -26.78 10.26 -4.06
CA GLY A 233 -26.00 10.59 -2.85
C GLY A 233 -25.05 11.76 -3.12
N GLY A 234 -24.59 12.42 -2.06
CA GLY A 234 -23.65 13.54 -2.13
C GLY A 234 -24.21 14.86 -1.60
N PHE A 235 -23.73 15.97 -2.15
CA PHE A 235 -23.94 17.32 -1.62
C PHE A 235 -25.10 18.05 -2.31
N HIS A 236 -26.01 18.59 -1.50
CA HIS A 236 -27.21 19.28 -1.96
C HIS A 236 -27.38 20.63 -1.26
N ASN A 237 -27.58 21.70 -2.02
CA ASN A 237 -27.64 23.05 -1.47
C ASN A 237 -28.99 23.39 -0.80
N GLU A 238 -30.04 22.61 -1.05
CA GLU A 238 -31.39 22.86 -0.56
C GLU A 238 -32.05 21.55 -0.08
N PRO A 239 -32.92 21.60 0.95
CA PRO A 239 -33.70 20.45 1.38
C PRO A 239 -34.60 19.88 0.28
N PHE A 240 -34.84 18.57 0.32
CA PHE A 240 -35.67 17.88 -0.65
C PHE A 240 -36.40 16.66 -0.05
N GLU A 241 -37.35 16.13 -0.81
CA GLU A 241 -38.09 14.91 -0.45
C GLU A 241 -37.53 13.73 -1.24
N LEU A 242 -36.93 12.78 -0.53
CA LEU A 242 -36.38 11.56 -1.08
C LEU A 242 -37.46 10.50 -1.21
N SER A 243 -37.71 10.05 -2.43
CA SER A 243 -38.67 9.00 -2.72
C SER A 243 -37.95 7.72 -3.09
N ILE A 244 -38.43 6.60 -2.57
CA ILE A 244 -37.97 5.25 -2.90
C ILE A 244 -38.96 4.67 -3.93
N ALA A 245 -38.43 4.19 -5.05
CA ALA A 245 -39.19 3.56 -6.12
C ALA A 245 -38.73 2.12 -6.34
N SER A 246 -39.71 1.25 -6.63
CA SER A 246 -39.43 -0.13 -7.04
C SER A 246 -39.18 -0.19 -8.54
N PRO A 247 -38.06 -0.78 -9.00
CA PRO A 247 -37.87 -1.07 -10.41
C PRO A 247 -38.85 -2.15 -10.94
N SER A 248 -39.33 -3.06 -10.09
CA SER A 248 -40.18 -4.21 -10.46
C SER A 248 -41.66 -4.12 -10.01
N GLY A 249 -41.96 -3.29 -9.01
CA GLY A 249 -43.30 -3.01 -8.47
C GLY A 249 -43.74 -3.91 -7.29
N ASP A 250 -44.53 -3.33 -6.38
CA ASP A 250 -45.18 -3.93 -5.18
C ASP A 250 -44.27 -4.40 -4.01
N GLY A 251 -42.97 -4.08 -4.03
CA GLY A 251 -42.04 -4.36 -2.91
C GLY A 251 -42.34 -3.55 -1.63
N GLU A 252 -42.19 -4.18 -0.46
CA GLU A 252 -42.20 -3.47 0.82
C GLU A 252 -40.77 -3.03 1.16
N TYR A 253 -40.55 -1.71 1.26
CA TYR A 253 -39.22 -1.15 1.57
C TYR A 253 -39.14 -0.71 3.03
N TYR A 254 -37.96 -0.91 3.59
CA TYR A 254 -37.60 -0.46 4.93
C TYR A 254 -36.32 0.35 4.85
N TYR A 255 -36.22 1.36 5.71
CA TYR A 255 -35.07 2.24 5.74
C TYR A 255 -34.67 2.65 7.16
N THR A 256 -33.42 3.07 7.32
CA THR A 256 -32.85 3.67 8.53
C THR A 256 -32.19 5.00 8.16
N LEU A 257 -31.96 5.86 9.16
CA LEU A 257 -31.36 7.19 9.00
C LEU A 257 -30.08 7.40 9.82
N ASP A 258 -29.59 6.35 10.48
CA ASP A 258 -28.52 6.38 11.48
C ASP A 258 -27.31 5.49 11.10
N GLY A 259 -27.34 4.90 9.90
CA GLY A 259 -26.30 4.03 9.36
C GLY A 259 -26.44 2.55 9.72
N SER A 260 -27.41 2.16 10.55
CA SER A 260 -27.74 0.76 10.82
C SER A 260 -28.44 0.09 9.65
N ASP A 261 -28.33 -1.23 9.49
CA ASP A 261 -29.05 -1.98 8.49
C ASP A 261 -30.56 -2.02 8.83
N PRO A 262 -31.46 -1.84 7.84
CA PRO A 262 -32.89 -1.96 8.07
C PRO A 262 -33.28 -3.40 8.40
N ASP A 263 -33.72 -3.63 9.63
CA ASP A 263 -34.31 -4.89 10.08
C ASP A 263 -35.50 -4.62 11.01
N PRO A 264 -36.76 -4.84 10.55
CA PRO A 264 -37.93 -4.56 11.36
C PRO A 264 -38.15 -5.54 12.53
N TYR A 265 -37.33 -6.60 12.66
CA TYR A 265 -37.41 -7.61 13.70
C TYR A 265 -36.31 -7.43 14.75
N GLU A 266 -35.06 -7.27 14.32
CA GLU A 266 -33.89 -7.13 15.20
C GLU A 266 -33.54 -5.65 15.50
N ASN A 267 -33.83 -4.73 14.57
CA ASN A 267 -33.55 -3.28 14.67
C ASN A 267 -34.84 -2.43 14.54
N SER A 268 -35.93 -2.89 15.15
CA SER A 268 -37.27 -2.29 14.99
C SER A 268 -37.40 -0.84 15.49
N GLU A 269 -36.46 -0.36 16.31
CA GLU A 269 -36.48 1.01 16.87
C GLU A 269 -35.97 2.05 15.86
N ASN A 270 -35.03 1.66 14.98
CA ASN A 270 -34.45 2.54 13.97
C ASN A 270 -34.92 2.23 12.55
N THR A 271 -35.62 1.10 12.36
CA THR A 271 -36.13 0.65 11.07
C THR A 271 -37.54 1.17 10.79
N PHE A 272 -37.68 1.94 9.72
CA PHE A 272 -38.94 2.53 9.29
C PHE A 272 -39.46 1.86 8.01
N LYS A 273 -40.74 1.52 7.97
CA LYS A 273 -41.40 1.10 6.72
C LYS A 273 -41.61 2.34 5.84
N TYR A 274 -41.20 2.27 4.59
CA TYR A 274 -41.41 3.35 3.63
C TYR A 274 -42.89 3.42 3.20
N GLU A 275 -43.56 4.52 3.56
CA GLU A 275 -44.96 4.79 3.19
C GLU A 275 -45.15 6.13 2.47
N GLU A 276 -44.28 7.10 2.74
CA GLU A 276 -44.28 8.47 2.18
C GLU A 276 -42.83 8.91 1.96
N PRO A 277 -42.57 9.92 1.10
CA PRO A 277 -41.24 10.48 0.91
C PRO A 277 -40.56 10.89 2.23
N ILE A 278 -39.23 10.72 2.26
CA ILE A 278 -38.36 11.02 3.39
C ILE A 278 -37.84 12.45 3.23
N ALA A 279 -38.10 13.32 4.20
CA ALA A 279 -37.52 14.66 4.22
C ALA A 279 -36.00 14.57 4.48
N ILE A 280 -35.20 15.09 3.55
CA ILE A 280 -33.75 15.21 3.69
C ILE A 280 -33.43 16.70 3.79
N GLU A 281 -32.91 17.09 4.95
CA GLU A 281 -32.69 18.48 5.35
C GLU A 281 -31.36 18.63 6.11
N ASP A 282 -30.92 19.87 6.31
CA ASP A 282 -29.69 20.18 7.05
C ASP A 282 -29.85 19.79 8.53
N ARG A 283 -28.99 18.88 9.00
CA ARG A 283 -29.01 18.31 10.34
C ARG A 283 -27.98 18.93 11.28
N SER A 284 -27.30 19.99 10.87
CA SER A 284 -26.19 20.60 11.63
C SER A 284 -26.64 21.13 13.01
N ASP A 285 -27.90 21.54 13.17
CA ASP A 285 -28.46 21.98 14.45
C ASP A 285 -28.85 20.81 15.38
N GLU A 286 -28.84 19.57 14.91
CA GLU A 286 -29.14 18.40 15.73
C GLU A 286 -27.99 18.08 16.70
N PRO A 287 -28.29 17.61 17.93
CA PRO A 287 -27.27 17.17 18.86
C PRO A 287 -26.37 16.09 18.28
N ASN A 288 -25.09 16.15 18.60
CA ASN A 288 -24.13 15.11 18.29
C ASN A 288 -24.48 13.81 19.03
N VAL A 289 -24.31 12.67 18.35
CA VAL A 289 -24.48 11.31 18.89
C VAL A 289 -23.12 10.63 18.94
N LEU A 290 -22.50 10.39 17.78
CA LEU A 290 -21.20 9.69 17.72
C LEU A 290 -20.06 10.57 18.22
N SER A 291 -20.11 11.86 17.91
CA SER A 291 -19.06 12.81 18.28
C SER A 291 -19.00 13.10 19.78
N GLU A 292 -20.00 12.70 20.56
CA GLU A 292 -20.04 12.78 22.03
C GLU A 292 -19.55 11.50 22.72
N ILE A 293 -19.25 10.45 21.95
CA ILE A 293 -18.74 9.19 22.51
C ILE A 293 -17.28 9.38 22.90
N VAL A 294 -16.94 9.09 24.15
CA VAL A 294 -15.57 9.11 24.65
C VAL A 294 -14.82 7.90 24.10
N THR A 295 -13.81 8.14 23.26
CA THR A 295 -13.12 7.09 22.48
C THR A 295 -11.77 6.68 23.05
N ASN A 296 -11.28 7.34 24.10
CA ASN A 296 -10.10 6.92 24.87
C ASN A 296 -10.18 7.38 26.34
N PRO A 297 -9.39 6.78 27.25
CA PRO A 297 -9.32 7.15 28.65
C PRO A 297 -8.89 8.61 28.87
N SER A 298 -9.37 9.21 29.96
CA SER A 298 -9.06 10.59 30.32
C SER A 298 -7.59 10.85 30.67
N ASP A 299 -6.81 9.80 30.92
CA ASP A 299 -5.38 9.81 31.24
C ASP A 299 -4.49 9.38 30.06
N ALA A 300 -5.07 9.19 28.85
CA ALA A 300 -4.30 8.96 27.63
C ALA A 300 -3.40 10.15 27.27
N ARG A 301 -2.38 9.92 26.43
CA ARG A 301 -1.44 10.97 25.96
C ARG A 301 -2.17 12.21 25.45
N ASN A 302 -3.13 11.99 24.56
CA ASN A 302 -4.08 13.02 24.16
C ASN A 302 -5.51 12.56 24.53
N PRO A 303 -6.11 13.09 25.61
CA PRO A 303 -7.45 12.68 26.00
C PRO A 303 -8.49 13.23 25.02
N TRP A 304 -9.55 12.45 24.80
CA TRP A 304 -10.73 12.89 24.06
C TRP A 304 -11.30 14.19 24.66
N ARG A 305 -11.66 15.13 23.79
CA ARG A 305 -12.32 16.40 24.13
C ARG A 305 -13.65 16.47 23.38
N ALA A 306 -14.68 16.97 24.06
CA ALA A 306 -15.98 17.17 23.45
C ALA A 306 -15.89 18.22 22.32
N PRO A 307 -16.71 18.09 21.25
CA PRO A 307 -16.78 19.09 20.20
C PRO A 307 -17.17 20.48 20.72
N GLN A 308 -16.75 21.55 20.03
CA GLN A 308 -17.06 22.95 20.38
C GLN A 308 -18.50 23.37 19.96
N GLY A 309 -19.41 22.42 19.88
CA GLY A 309 -20.79 22.58 19.42
C GLY A 309 -21.22 21.40 18.56
N ASN A 310 -22.37 21.54 17.90
CA ASN A 310 -22.81 20.53 16.96
C ASN A 310 -21.89 20.53 15.73
N VAL A 311 -21.58 19.35 15.22
CA VAL A 311 -20.78 19.17 13.99
C VAL A 311 -21.71 19.15 12.77
N PHE A 312 -21.16 19.43 11.59
CA PHE A 312 -21.88 19.25 10.33
C PHE A 312 -22.28 17.78 10.14
N LYS A 313 -23.47 17.55 9.57
CA LYS A 313 -24.05 16.20 9.47
C LYS A 313 -24.63 15.94 8.09
N GLY A 314 -24.32 14.76 7.56
CA GLY A 314 -25.07 14.09 6.51
C GLY A 314 -26.20 13.23 7.07
N THR A 315 -27.09 12.82 6.17
CA THR A 315 -28.13 11.81 6.42
C THR A 315 -27.75 10.55 5.68
N ASN A 316 -27.39 9.48 6.38
CA ASN A 316 -27.25 8.17 5.77
C ASN A 316 -28.62 7.56 5.60
N VAL A 317 -29.04 7.32 4.36
CA VAL A 317 -30.27 6.59 4.08
C VAL A 317 -29.86 5.20 3.62
N ARG A 318 -30.08 4.21 4.49
CA ARG A 318 -29.93 2.81 4.14
C ARG A 318 -31.30 2.23 3.83
N VAL A 319 -31.44 1.56 2.70
CA VAL A 319 -32.72 1.02 2.21
C VAL A 319 -32.56 -0.43 1.83
N ALA A 320 -33.49 -1.25 2.30
CA ALA A 320 -33.60 -2.63 1.89
C ALA A 320 -35.05 -2.98 1.55
N GLU A 321 -35.21 -3.94 0.64
CA GLU A 321 -36.51 -4.48 0.30
C GLU A 321 -36.77 -5.74 1.13
N MET A 322 -38.02 -5.95 1.53
CA MET A 322 -38.48 -7.19 2.14
C MET A 322 -39.10 -8.07 1.07
N VAL A 323 -38.46 -9.19 0.74
CA VAL A 323 -38.96 -10.16 -0.25
C VAL A 323 -39.20 -11.49 0.44
N ASN A 324 -40.44 -12.01 0.36
CA ASN A 324 -40.85 -13.26 0.99
C ASN A 324 -40.59 -13.36 2.51
N GLY A 325 -40.46 -12.22 3.21
CA GLY A 325 -40.17 -12.16 4.64
C GLY A 325 -38.68 -12.13 5.00
N GLU A 326 -37.80 -12.02 4.01
CA GLU A 326 -36.36 -11.85 4.19
C GLU A 326 -35.92 -10.47 3.68
N MET A 327 -35.15 -9.77 4.50
CA MET A 327 -34.49 -8.53 4.09
C MET A 327 -33.46 -8.85 3.02
N GLN A 328 -33.51 -8.08 1.95
CA GLN A 328 -32.56 -8.17 0.85
C GLN A 328 -31.39 -7.21 1.08
N ASP A 329 -30.39 -7.26 0.20
CA ASP A 329 -29.22 -6.39 0.29
C ASP A 329 -29.60 -4.91 0.39
N THR A 330 -28.83 -4.23 1.25
CA THR A 330 -29.05 -2.85 1.66
C THR A 330 -28.27 -1.92 0.74
N ILE A 331 -28.96 -0.97 0.12
CA ILE A 331 -28.29 0.18 -0.49
C ILE A 331 -28.05 1.25 0.57
N SER A 332 -26.93 1.96 0.49
CA SER A 332 -26.58 3.03 1.41
C SER A 332 -26.16 4.27 0.61
N ASN A 333 -26.82 5.40 0.84
CA ASN A 333 -26.41 6.70 0.29
C ASN A 333 -26.29 7.72 1.41
N THR A 334 -25.26 8.56 1.35
CA THR A 334 -25.10 9.69 2.28
C THR A 334 -25.50 11.00 1.59
N TYR A 335 -26.36 11.78 2.23
CA TYR A 335 -26.83 13.07 1.73
C TYR A 335 -26.40 14.20 2.64
N PHE A 336 -25.56 15.10 2.13
CA PHE A 336 -25.10 16.30 2.83
C PHE A 336 -25.94 17.49 2.37
N VAL A 337 -26.70 18.11 3.28
CA VAL A 337 -27.56 19.25 2.95
C VAL A 337 -27.15 20.48 3.72
N GLY A 338 -27.03 21.61 3.03
CA GLY A 338 -26.70 22.91 3.65
C GLY A 338 -26.41 23.99 2.61
N GLU A 339 -26.39 25.25 3.03
CA GLU A 339 -26.03 26.36 2.14
C GLU A 339 -24.58 26.19 1.64
N ASN A 340 -24.40 26.13 0.31
CA ASN A 340 -23.12 25.86 -0.36
C ASN A 340 -22.48 24.51 0.03
N ALA A 341 -23.29 23.49 0.32
CA ALA A 341 -22.80 22.14 0.65
C ALA A 341 -21.82 21.59 -0.39
N ALA A 342 -22.08 21.81 -1.68
CA ALA A 342 -21.22 21.32 -2.77
C ALA A 342 -19.84 22.00 -2.86
N GLU A 343 -19.67 23.16 -2.23
CA GLU A 343 -18.41 23.94 -2.22
C GLU A 343 -17.79 23.95 -0.80
N ARG A 344 -18.23 23.03 0.06
CA ARG A 344 -17.88 23.06 1.50
C ARG A 344 -16.46 22.59 1.79
N TYR A 345 -15.97 21.61 1.02
CA TYR A 345 -14.69 20.95 1.26
C TYR A 345 -13.84 21.04 0.01
N ASP A 346 -12.59 21.48 0.15
CA ASP A 346 -11.60 21.47 -0.94
C ASP A 346 -10.91 20.09 -1.01
N LEU A 347 -11.00 19.31 0.07
CA LEU A 347 -10.56 17.92 0.14
C LEU A 347 -11.64 16.93 -0.30
N PRO A 348 -11.25 15.77 -0.87
CA PRO A 348 -12.17 14.65 -1.06
C PRO A 348 -12.79 14.19 0.27
N VAL A 349 -14.00 13.63 0.19
CA VAL A 349 -14.78 13.23 1.36
C VAL A 349 -14.99 11.72 1.37
N VAL A 350 -14.62 11.06 2.46
CA VAL A 350 -14.90 9.64 2.71
C VAL A 350 -16.03 9.53 3.72
N SER A 351 -17.15 8.93 3.32
CA SER A 351 -18.26 8.60 4.22
C SER A 351 -18.30 7.10 4.49
N LEU A 352 -18.32 6.73 5.77
CA LEU A 352 -18.52 5.36 6.22
C LEU A 352 -19.87 5.23 6.92
N SER A 353 -20.71 4.32 6.43
CA SER A 353 -22.00 3.99 7.04
C SER A 353 -21.98 2.55 7.55
N PHE A 354 -22.32 2.32 8.82
CA PHE A 354 -22.18 1.02 9.48
C PHE A 354 -23.06 0.88 10.73
N GLU A 355 -23.15 -0.35 11.24
CA GLU A 355 -23.75 -0.65 12.54
C GLU A 355 -22.96 -0.04 13.70
N SER A 356 -23.52 0.99 14.33
CA SER A 356 -22.83 1.78 15.36
C SER A 356 -22.34 0.96 16.55
N ASP A 357 -23.09 -0.07 16.96
CA ASP A 357 -22.69 -0.94 18.09
C ASP A 357 -21.40 -1.73 17.81
N GLN A 358 -21.14 -2.10 16.55
CA GLN A 358 -19.92 -2.83 16.18
C GLN A 358 -18.66 -1.94 16.22
N VAL A 359 -18.83 -0.61 16.14
CA VAL A 359 -17.72 0.35 16.16
C VAL A 359 -17.60 1.03 17.52
N PHE A 360 -18.70 1.50 18.09
CA PHE A 360 -18.73 2.31 19.30
C PHE A 360 -19.44 1.66 20.49
N GLY A 361 -19.98 0.45 20.34
CA GLY A 361 -20.65 -0.29 21.41
C GLY A 361 -19.72 -0.63 22.58
N ASP A 362 -20.30 -0.74 23.76
CA ASP A 362 -19.55 -0.96 25.01
C ASP A 362 -18.90 -2.35 25.07
N GLU A 363 -19.53 -3.36 24.45
CA GLU A 363 -19.11 -4.76 24.52
C GLU A 363 -18.29 -5.21 23.30
N LYS A 364 -18.61 -4.69 22.11
CA LYS A 364 -18.05 -5.14 20.82
C LYS A 364 -17.43 -4.02 19.97
N GLY A 365 -17.52 -2.76 20.42
CA GLY A 365 -17.08 -1.60 19.66
C GLY A 365 -15.57 -1.51 19.53
N ILE A 366 -15.05 -1.74 18.31
CA ILE A 366 -13.60 -1.72 18.03
C ILE A 366 -12.92 -0.37 18.32
N TYR A 367 -13.69 0.72 18.43
CA TYR A 367 -13.21 2.08 18.64
C TYR A 367 -13.10 2.47 20.12
N ARG A 368 -13.64 1.64 21.03
CA ARG A 368 -13.73 1.90 22.48
C ARG A 368 -12.69 1.12 23.27
N PHE A 369 -12.30 1.66 24.42
CA PHE A 369 -11.48 0.93 25.39
C PHE A 369 -12.31 -0.18 26.04
N PRO A 370 -11.75 -1.39 26.24
CA PRO A 370 -10.35 -1.75 26.01
C PRO A 370 -10.07 -2.35 24.62
N LEU A 371 -11.08 -2.54 23.78
CA LEU A 371 -10.96 -3.28 22.52
C LEU A 371 -9.95 -2.66 21.55
N TYR A 372 -9.89 -1.32 21.45
CA TYR A 372 -8.90 -0.69 20.56
C TYR A 372 -7.44 -0.99 20.96
N GLU A 373 -7.18 -1.39 22.21
CA GLU A 373 -5.82 -1.70 22.68
C GLU A 373 -5.31 -3.06 22.19
N ASN A 374 -6.19 -3.94 21.71
CA ASN A 374 -5.80 -5.27 21.26
C ASN A 374 -4.92 -5.19 20.00
N SER A 375 -3.65 -5.59 20.11
CA SER A 375 -2.60 -5.45 19.08
C SER A 375 -1.90 -6.77 18.74
N GLY A 376 -1.08 -6.78 17.70
CA GLY A 376 -0.26 -7.94 17.29
C GLY A 376 -0.87 -8.80 16.18
N ARG A 377 -0.07 -9.73 15.63
CA ARG A 377 -0.39 -10.48 14.40
C ARG A 377 -1.73 -11.22 14.42
N LEU A 378 -2.21 -11.67 15.58
CA LEU A 378 -3.50 -12.36 15.71
C LEU A 378 -4.70 -11.42 15.49
N TRP A 379 -4.63 -10.19 16.01
CA TRP A 379 -5.64 -9.15 15.76
C TRP A 379 -5.55 -8.56 14.34
N GLU A 380 -4.35 -8.60 13.76
CA GLU A 380 -4.06 -8.05 12.44
C GLU A 380 -4.28 -9.03 11.27
N ARG A 381 -4.64 -10.29 11.56
CA ARG A 381 -4.84 -11.35 10.55
C ARG A 381 -6.24 -11.37 9.95
N PRO A 382 -6.39 -11.62 8.64
CA PRO A 382 -7.67 -11.67 7.96
C PRO A 382 -8.56 -12.91 8.24
N GLU A 383 -8.26 -13.76 9.23
CA GLU A 383 -8.96 -15.03 9.53
C GLU A 383 -9.23 -15.16 11.04
N PRO A 384 -10.26 -15.91 11.49
CA PRO A 384 -10.87 -15.73 12.81
C PRO A 384 -10.08 -16.35 13.98
N ALA A 385 -9.53 -15.56 14.91
CA ALA A 385 -9.07 -16.02 16.24
C ALA A 385 -9.24 -14.99 17.41
N ASN A 386 -10.12 -15.30 18.39
CA ASN A 386 -10.79 -14.43 19.40
C ASN A 386 -9.75 -13.83 20.35
N VAL A 387 -9.69 -12.50 20.53
CA VAL A 387 -8.85 -11.85 21.55
C VAL A 387 -9.59 -10.74 22.27
N ILE A 388 -10.42 -11.14 23.24
CA ILE A 388 -10.66 -10.29 24.42
C ILE A 388 -9.34 -10.20 25.20
N ARG A 389 -8.92 -8.98 25.49
CA ARG A 389 -7.79 -8.58 26.33
C ARG A 389 -7.60 -9.52 27.54
N THR A 390 -6.61 -10.41 27.50
CA THR A 390 -5.98 -10.95 28.71
C THR A 390 -4.48 -10.84 28.53
N GLY A 391 -3.82 -10.15 29.45
CA GLY A 391 -2.38 -9.93 29.39
C GLY A 391 -1.63 -11.23 29.15
N TRP A 392 -0.80 -11.24 28.10
CA TRP A 392 0.28 -12.21 27.90
C TRP A 392 -0.11 -13.67 28.23
N ASN A 393 -0.92 -14.30 27.38
CA ASN A 393 -0.95 -15.73 26.99
C ASN A 393 -0.72 -16.90 27.99
N HIS A 394 -0.72 -16.72 29.31
CA HIS A 394 -0.57 -17.82 30.27
C HIS A 394 -1.92 -18.43 30.71
N GLN A 395 -2.93 -17.58 30.98
CA GLN A 395 -4.24 -18.00 31.49
C GLN A 395 -5.09 -18.66 30.40
N ALA A 396 -4.96 -18.20 29.15
CA ALA A 396 -5.60 -18.82 27.98
C ALA A 396 -5.02 -20.22 27.69
N ALA A 397 -3.69 -20.39 27.75
CA ALA A 397 -3.03 -21.68 27.60
C ALA A 397 -3.48 -22.67 28.70
N TRP A 398 -3.60 -22.19 29.94
CA TRP A 398 -4.14 -22.97 31.06
C TRP A 398 -5.59 -23.40 30.83
N HIS A 399 -6.50 -22.47 30.53
CA HIS A 399 -7.91 -22.80 30.31
C HIS A 399 -8.11 -23.74 29.12
N ALA A 400 -7.33 -23.55 28.04
CA ALA A 400 -7.32 -24.47 26.91
C ALA A 400 -6.82 -25.86 27.32
N ALA A 401 -5.74 -25.96 28.09
CA ALA A 401 -5.20 -27.23 28.58
C ALA A 401 -6.17 -27.96 29.51
N VAL A 402 -6.82 -27.26 30.44
CA VAL A 402 -7.85 -27.83 31.33
C VAL A 402 -9.03 -28.35 30.52
N LYS A 403 -9.53 -27.56 29.56
CA LYS A 403 -10.62 -27.96 28.66
C LYS A 403 -10.25 -29.21 27.83
N LYS A 404 -9.02 -29.27 27.29
CA LYS A 404 -8.50 -30.45 26.57
C LYS A 404 -8.28 -31.66 27.48
N SER A 405 -7.92 -31.45 28.75
CA SER A 405 -7.72 -32.52 29.73
C SER A 405 -9.04 -33.19 30.16
N GLY A 406 -10.19 -32.51 30.00
CA GLY A 406 -11.51 -33.03 30.36
C GLY A 406 -11.82 -32.98 31.86
N ILE A 407 -11.06 -32.22 32.65
CA ILE A 407 -11.24 -32.09 34.10
C ILE A 407 -12.31 -31.03 34.39
N VAL A 408 -13.32 -31.38 35.19
CA VAL A 408 -14.29 -30.43 35.74
C VAL A 408 -13.67 -29.76 36.96
N TYR A 409 -13.69 -28.43 37.01
CA TYR A 409 -13.19 -27.65 38.13
C TYR A 409 -14.30 -26.79 38.74
N GLU A 410 -14.23 -26.57 40.06
CA GLU A 410 -15.04 -25.56 40.76
C GLU A 410 -14.18 -24.32 40.99
N GLU A 411 -14.58 -23.19 40.40
CA GLU A 411 -13.92 -21.91 40.56
C GLU A 411 -14.34 -21.27 41.90
N GLU A 412 -13.39 -21.10 42.81
CA GLU A 412 -13.48 -20.03 43.80
C GLU A 412 -12.46 -18.98 43.39
N SER A 413 -12.89 -17.76 43.04
CA SER A 413 -11.98 -16.62 42.87
C SER A 413 -11.78 -15.92 44.21
N SER A 414 -10.61 -15.33 44.41
CA SER A 414 -10.45 -14.25 45.38
C SER A 414 -9.78 -13.12 44.61
N ASP A 415 -10.52 -12.05 44.33
CA ASP A 415 -9.97 -10.83 43.76
C ASP A 415 -8.79 -10.35 44.61
N ILE A 416 -7.60 -10.29 44.01
CA ILE A 416 -6.45 -9.58 44.55
C ILE A 416 -6.16 -8.47 43.54
N GLY A 417 -6.39 -7.21 43.95
CA GLY A 417 -6.29 -6.04 43.07
C GLY A 417 -4.87 -5.77 42.56
N ASP A 418 -4.81 -4.99 41.47
CA ASP A 418 -3.64 -4.63 40.63
C ASP A 418 -2.51 -3.82 41.30
N ASP A 419 -2.10 -4.14 42.52
CA ASP A 419 -0.86 -3.59 43.10
C ASP A 419 0.22 -4.68 43.25
N ALA A 420 1.42 -4.33 42.80
CA ALA A 420 2.61 -5.16 42.65
C ALA A 420 2.89 -6.14 43.81
N PHE A 421 3.34 -7.36 43.44
CA PHE A 421 3.72 -8.54 44.24
C PHE A 421 2.58 -9.54 44.53
N THR A 422 2.66 -10.73 43.92
CA THR A 422 1.79 -11.87 44.27
C THR A 422 2.60 -12.89 45.07
N GLU A 423 2.32 -12.98 46.38
CA GLU A 423 2.87 -13.99 47.30
C GLU A 423 1.69 -14.73 47.93
N ALA A 424 1.63 -16.06 47.79
CA ALA A 424 0.64 -16.87 48.49
C ALA A 424 1.32 -18.00 49.24
N SER A 425 0.83 -18.23 50.45
CA SER A 425 1.19 -19.39 51.25
C SER A 425 -0.05 -20.13 51.71
N PHE A 426 -0.02 -21.46 51.62
CA PHE A 426 -1.09 -22.32 52.10
C PHE A 426 -0.53 -23.62 52.65
N THR A 427 -1.31 -24.29 53.50
CA THR A 427 -0.95 -25.58 54.06
C THR A 427 -1.71 -26.68 53.32
N THR A 428 -1.01 -27.72 52.88
CA THR A 428 -1.60 -28.91 52.27
C THR A 428 -2.43 -29.72 53.29
N GLU A 429 -3.25 -30.67 52.84
CA GLU A 429 -4.11 -31.47 53.74
C GLU A 429 -3.31 -32.40 54.66
N GLY A 430 -2.12 -32.83 54.24
CA GLY A 430 -1.13 -33.53 55.04
C GLY A 430 -0.27 -32.63 55.96
N GLY A 431 -0.48 -31.30 55.92
CA GLY A 431 0.09 -30.36 56.89
C GLY A 431 1.43 -29.72 56.50
N ARG A 432 1.81 -29.75 55.21
CA ARG A 432 3.05 -29.14 54.68
C ARG A 432 2.79 -27.69 54.27
N GLU A 433 3.78 -26.82 54.47
CA GLU A 433 3.66 -25.39 54.15
C GLU A 433 4.16 -25.11 52.74
N VAL A 434 3.33 -24.57 51.87
CA VAL A 434 3.67 -24.20 50.49
C VAL A 434 3.74 -22.69 50.38
N GLU A 435 4.78 -22.16 49.73
CA GLU A 435 5.00 -20.74 49.49
C GLU A 435 5.31 -20.51 48.00
N ILE A 436 4.59 -19.58 47.37
CA ILE A 436 4.72 -19.26 45.94
C ILE A 436 4.87 -17.75 45.79
N ARG A 437 5.86 -17.29 45.00
CA ARG A 437 6.14 -15.86 44.78
C ARG A 437 6.35 -15.53 43.30
N SER A 438 5.66 -14.48 42.80
CA SER A 438 5.78 -13.93 41.43
C SER A 438 5.84 -12.39 41.43
N THR A 439 6.60 -11.78 40.50
CA THR A 439 6.79 -10.32 40.36
C THR A 439 6.43 -9.79 38.97
N GLY A 440 5.67 -8.68 38.93
CA GLY A 440 4.97 -8.18 37.73
C GLY A 440 5.48 -6.87 37.11
N ARG A 441 6.79 -6.64 36.95
CA ARG A 441 7.28 -5.55 36.09
C ARG A 441 8.50 -5.94 35.25
N SER A 442 8.43 -5.62 33.96
CA SER A 442 9.48 -5.80 32.95
C SER A 442 10.56 -4.70 33.02
N THR A 443 11.28 -4.63 34.14
CA THR A 443 12.57 -3.95 34.16
C THR A 443 13.56 -4.91 34.78
N ILE A 444 14.49 -5.35 33.95
CA ILE A 444 15.61 -6.24 34.27
C ILE A 444 16.27 -5.75 35.58
N HIS A 445 16.19 -6.53 36.65
CA HIS A 445 17.23 -6.67 37.67
C HIS A 445 16.94 -7.90 38.56
N ASP A 446 17.94 -8.78 38.63
CA ASP A 446 18.17 -9.92 39.55
C ASP A 446 17.17 -11.08 39.58
N GLY A 447 17.65 -12.26 39.16
CA GLY A 447 16.94 -13.54 39.15
C GLY A 447 16.68 -14.18 40.53
N GLU A 448 16.33 -13.40 41.56
CA GLU A 448 16.06 -13.92 42.93
C GLU A 448 14.56 -13.95 43.32
N ASP A 449 13.63 -13.55 42.44
CA ASP A 449 12.26 -13.18 42.87
C ASP A 449 11.09 -14.08 42.38
N ARG A 450 11.36 -15.27 41.83
CA ARG A 450 10.31 -16.24 41.40
C ARG A 450 10.58 -17.65 41.90
N TYR A 451 9.71 -18.20 42.75
CA TYR A 451 9.91 -19.55 43.29
C TYR A 451 8.62 -20.24 43.75
N ILE A 452 8.68 -21.58 43.80
CA ILE A 452 7.75 -22.44 44.55
C ILE A 452 8.57 -23.18 45.62
N ARG A 453 8.15 -23.05 46.89
CA ARG A 453 8.75 -23.72 48.06
C ARG A 453 7.75 -24.60 48.77
N VAL A 454 8.22 -25.73 49.30
CA VAL A 454 7.46 -26.62 50.20
C VAL A 454 8.29 -26.92 51.44
N ASP A 455 7.75 -26.67 52.63
CA ASP A 455 8.42 -26.74 53.94
C ASP A 455 9.77 -25.98 53.98
N GLY A 456 9.89 -24.91 53.18
CA GLY A 456 11.08 -24.07 53.08
C GLY A 456 12.15 -24.55 52.08
N GLU A 457 11.94 -25.66 51.36
CA GLU A 457 12.81 -26.09 50.25
C GLU A 457 12.30 -25.55 48.92
N THR A 458 13.16 -24.86 48.15
CA THR A 458 12.83 -24.36 46.80
C THR A 458 12.80 -25.54 45.82
N LEU A 459 11.67 -25.74 45.17
CA LEU A 459 11.46 -26.83 44.20
C LEU A 459 11.54 -26.34 42.74
N LEU A 460 11.19 -25.09 42.48
CA LEU A 460 11.17 -24.50 41.14
C LEU A 460 11.50 -23.00 41.19
N GLU A 461 12.26 -22.53 40.21
CA GLU A 461 12.55 -21.10 39.97
C GLU A 461 12.19 -20.74 38.52
N PRO A 462 10.91 -20.46 38.21
CA PRO A 462 10.50 -20.22 36.83
C PRO A 462 10.99 -18.84 36.37
N THR A 463 11.83 -18.83 35.34
CA THR A 463 12.38 -17.58 34.79
C THR A 463 11.37 -16.84 33.90
N ARG A 464 10.54 -17.55 33.10
CA ARG A 464 9.35 -17.05 32.37
C ARG A 464 8.44 -18.26 32.04
N GLY A 465 7.13 -18.25 32.38
CA GLY A 465 6.19 -19.34 32.02
C GLY A 465 5.25 -19.85 33.14
N ILE A 466 4.54 -20.95 32.87
CA ILE A 466 3.71 -21.70 33.84
C ILE A 466 4.57 -22.77 34.52
N GLY A 467 4.59 -22.80 35.86
CA GLY A 467 5.21 -23.88 36.63
C GLY A 467 4.17 -24.88 37.13
N LEU A 468 4.39 -26.17 36.88
CA LEU A 468 3.58 -27.29 37.38
C LEU A 468 4.42 -28.12 38.38
N VAL A 469 3.92 -28.32 39.59
CA VAL A 469 4.52 -29.24 40.58
C VAL A 469 3.57 -30.39 40.86
N ARG A 470 4.09 -31.62 40.82
CA ARG A 470 3.36 -32.84 41.17
C ARG A 470 3.75 -33.32 42.57
N LEU A 471 2.76 -33.52 43.43
CA LEU A 471 2.91 -34.15 44.74
C LEU A 471 2.16 -35.48 44.78
N ASP A 472 2.73 -36.51 45.42
CA ASP A 472 2.08 -37.82 45.54
C ASP A 472 0.94 -37.85 46.58
N GLU A 473 0.35 -39.03 46.78
CA GLU A 473 -0.74 -39.26 47.75
C GLU A 473 -0.36 -38.96 49.22
N ASN A 474 0.94 -38.86 49.53
CA ASN A 474 1.47 -38.47 50.85
C ASN A 474 2.00 -37.03 50.86
N GLU A 475 1.78 -36.28 49.76
CA GLU A 475 2.27 -34.92 49.54
C GLU A 475 3.81 -34.81 49.55
N GLU A 476 4.50 -35.86 49.11
CA GLU A 476 5.93 -35.80 48.78
C GLU A 476 6.12 -35.31 47.33
N PHE A 477 7.16 -34.51 47.11
CA PHE A 477 7.50 -33.99 45.78
C PHE A 477 7.90 -35.12 44.84
N VAL A 478 7.32 -35.10 43.64
CA VAL A 478 7.54 -36.13 42.62
C VAL A 478 8.38 -35.55 41.49
N ASP A 479 7.85 -34.55 40.78
CA ASP A 479 8.59 -33.75 39.80
C ASP A 479 7.95 -32.38 39.60
N ALA A 480 8.58 -31.60 38.72
CA ALA A 480 8.04 -30.33 38.27
C ALA A 480 8.41 -30.07 36.81
N ASP A 481 7.49 -29.41 36.10
CA ASP A 481 7.65 -29.00 34.70
C ASP A 481 7.41 -27.49 34.58
N THR A 482 8.13 -26.85 33.65
CA THR A 482 7.93 -25.43 33.30
C THR A 482 7.58 -25.33 31.82
N PHE A 483 6.57 -24.53 31.50
CA PHE A 483 6.05 -24.35 30.14
C PHE A 483 6.17 -22.88 29.74
N ASP A 484 6.78 -22.61 28.59
CA ASP A 484 6.85 -21.25 28.01
C ASP A 484 5.53 -20.93 27.32
N THR A 485 5.06 -19.69 27.34
CA THR A 485 3.73 -19.34 26.80
C THR A 485 3.78 -18.33 25.66
N HIS A 486 4.93 -18.20 24.99
CA HIS A 486 5.01 -17.48 23.72
C HIS A 486 4.24 -18.18 22.58
N ASP A 487 4.07 -19.51 22.66
CA ASP A 487 3.23 -20.30 21.75
C ASP A 487 2.15 -21.07 22.52
N VAL A 488 0.93 -20.53 22.53
CA VAL A 488 -0.20 -21.08 23.31
C VAL A 488 -0.60 -22.47 22.82
N VAL A 489 -0.44 -22.78 21.53
CA VAL A 489 -1.00 -24.00 20.95
C VAL A 489 -0.16 -25.20 21.33
N GLU A 490 1.15 -25.16 21.07
CA GLU A 490 2.07 -26.28 21.34
C GLU A 490 2.23 -26.54 22.85
N GLU A 491 2.37 -25.47 23.64
CA GLU A 491 2.61 -25.61 25.08
C GLU A 491 1.31 -25.90 25.86
N SER A 492 0.13 -25.56 25.33
CA SER A 492 -1.15 -26.05 25.89
C SER A 492 -1.33 -27.56 25.71
N ASP A 493 -0.86 -28.14 24.61
CA ASP A 493 -0.93 -29.58 24.38
C ASP A 493 0.04 -30.33 25.30
N ARG A 494 1.26 -29.80 25.47
CA ARG A 494 2.24 -30.38 26.41
C ARG A 494 1.77 -30.26 27.85
N LEU A 495 1.18 -29.13 28.24
CA LEU A 495 0.60 -28.95 29.56
C LEU A 495 -0.62 -29.87 29.77
N ALA A 496 -1.51 -29.99 28.78
CA ALA A 496 -2.66 -30.91 28.84
C ALA A 496 -2.21 -32.36 28.98
N GLN A 497 -1.18 -32.77 28.23
CA GLN A 497 -0.59 -34.10 28.33
C GLN A 497 0.03 -34.32 29.71
N ALA A 498 0.79 -33.36 30.22
CA ALA A 498 1.38 -33.40 31.56
C ALA A 498 0.31 -33.56 32.66
N ILE A 499 -0.84 -32.91 32.51
CA ILE A 499 -1.98 -33.05 33.40
C ILE A 499 -2.60 -34.45 33.29
N GLN A 500 -2.84 -34.93 32.06
CA GLN A 500 -3.43 -36.26 31.81
C GLN A 500 -2.56 -37.43 32.27
N GLU A 501 -1.23 -37.27 32.22
CA GLU A 501 -0.27 -38.29 32.67
C GLU A 501 -0.12 -38.34 34.21
N THR A 502 -0.73 -37.40 34.93
CA THR A 502 -0.66 -37.36 36.40
C THR A 502 -1.55 -38.46 37.02
N PRO A 503 -1.01 -39.38 37.85
CA PRO A 503 -1.80 -40.46 38.43
C PRO A 503 -2.89 -39.97 39.39
N GLU A 504 -3.98 -40.72 39.47
CA GLU A 504 -5.09 -40.45 40.39
C GLU A 504 -4.60 -40.45 41.85
N GLY A 505 -5.02 -39.44 42.64
CA GLY A 505 -4.59 -39.25 44.03
C GLY A 505 -3.40 -38.31 44.24
N TYR A 506 -2.80 -37.79 43.16
CA TYR A 506 -1.72 -36.80 43.22
C TYR A 506 -2.30 -35.37 43.28
N THR A 507 -1.56 -34.46 43.92
CA THR A 507 -1.91 -33.04 43.96
C THR A 507 -1.08 -32.26 42.94
N LEU A 508 -1.74 -31.46 42.12
CA LEU A 508 -1.11 -30.56 41.16
C LEU A 508 -1.14 -29.12 41.70
N LEU A 509 0.02 -28.46 41.65
CA LEU A 509 0.17 -27.06 42.00
C LEU A 509 0.64 -26.26 40.77
N PHE A 510 -0.01 -25.12 40.52
CA PHE A 510 0.29 -24.25 39.39
C PHE A 510 0.69 -22.85 39.85
N ALA A 511 1.61 -22.22 39.12
CA ALA A 511 1.96 -20.81 39.27
C ALA A 511 1.99 -20.12 37.90
N THR A 512 1.32 -18.97 37.78
CA THR A 512 1.30 -18.14 36.57
C THR A 512 1.80 -16.71 36.87
N TYR A 513 2.01 -15.91 35.82
CA TYR A 513 2.63 -14.57 35.91
C TYR A 513 1.88 -13.58 36.83
N ASN A 514 0.54 -13.64 36.91
CA ASN A 514 -0.26 -12.71 37.72
C ASN A 514 -1.20 -13.38 38.75
N GLU A 515 -1.39 -14.70 38.71
CA GLU A 515 -2.29 -15.43 39.61
C GLU A 515 -1.62 -16.69 40.18
N ILE A 516 -1.84 -16.96 41.47
CA ILE A 516 -1.54 -18.25 42.09
C ILE A 516 -2.81 -19.09 42.04
N THR A 517 -2.90 -19.96 41.03
CA THR A 517 -4.11 -20.76 40.79
C THR A 517 -3.97 -22.13 41.48
N ARG A 518 -4.34 -22.12 42.76
CA ARG A 518 -5.13 -23.10 43.54
C ARG A 518 -5.08 -24.61 43.19
N ARG A 519 -5.19 -25.41 44.26
CA ARG A 519 -5.26 -26.88 44.34
C ARG A 519 -6.32 -27.50 43.41
N VAL A 520 -5.91 -28.37 42.48
CA VAL A 520 -6.82 -29.26 41.74
C VAL A 520 -6.67 -30.69 42.25
N THR A 521 -7.75 -31.27 42.76
CA THR A 521 -7.85 -32.72 43.06
C THR A 521 -8.83 -33.31 42.07
N ILE A 522 -8.37 -34.23 41.21
CA ILE A 522 -9.17 -34.78 40.10
C ILE A 522 -10.16 -35.85 40.63
N PRO A 523 -11.49 -35.70 40.45
CA PRO A 523 -12.42 -36.81 40.60
C PRO A 523 -12.91 -37.27 39.21
N LEU A 524 -12.73 -38.56 38.90
CA LEU A 524 -13.22 -39.15 37.66
C LEU A 524 -14.67 -39.65 37.82
N GLU A 525 -15.47 -39.44 36.77
CA GLU A 525 -16.84 -39.94 36.52
C GLU A 525 -18.01 -39.05 37.01
N GLU A 526 -18.47 -38.14 36.13
CA GLU A 526 -19.89 -37.99 35.68
C GLU A 526 -20.16 -36.64 34.97
N THR A 527 -19.44 -36.27 33.89
CA THR A 527 -19.81 -35.06 33.11
C THR A 527 -19.49 -35.19 31.62
N LEU A 528 -20.02 -36.21 30.95
CA LEU A 528 -19.96 -36.33 29.47
C LEU A 528 -21.34 -36.43 28.81
N ALA A 529 -22.43 -36.23 29.55
CA ALA A 529 -23.80 -36.37 29.02
C ALA A 529 -24.60 -35.05 28.93
N GLU A 530 -24.09 -33.92 29.43
CA GLU A 530 -24.83 -32.64 29.44
C GLU A 530 -24.34 -31.59 28.42
N LEU A 531 -23.18 -31.77 27.77
CA LEU A 531 -22.61 -30.77 26.85
C LEU A 531 -22.99 -31.00 25.39
N GLY A 532 -24.29 -31.06 25.07
CA GLY A 532 -24.76 -31.08 23.69
C GLY A 532 -24.32 -29.84 22.91
N LEU A 533 -23.16 -29.88 22.27
CA LEU A 533 -22.58 -28.77 21.50
C LEU A 533 -22.39 -29.21 20.04
N GLN A 534 -23.18 -28.59 19.16
CA GLN A 534 -22.89 -28.42 17.75
C GLN A 534 -21.62 -27.57 17.60
N GLU A 535 -20.91 -27.78 16.49
CA GLU A 535 -19.82 -26.93 16.00
C GLU A 535 -20.23 -25.45 16.07
N MET A 536 -19.45 -24.64 16.79
CA MET A 536 -19.43 -23.19 16.65
C MET A 536 -18.04 -22.82 16.11
N GLU A 537 -17.98 -22.63 14.80
CA GLU A 537 -17.04 -21.71 14.17
C GLU A 537 -17.55 -20.30 14.50
N GLU A 538 -16.80 -19.50 15.28
CA GLU A 538 -17.12 -18.09 15.49
C GLU A 538 -15.86 -17.22 15.38
N GLU A 539 -15.89 -16.48 14.28
CA GLU A 539 -15.31 -15.19 13.85
C GLU A 539 -14.64 -14.26 14.84
N VAL A 540 -13.60 -13.56 14.34
CA VAL A 540 -12.79 -12.69 15.19
C VAL A 540 -12.26 -11.44 14.47
N GLU A 541 -12.58 -10.32 15.14
CA GLU A 541 -11.92 -9.01 15.33
C GLU A 541 -11.46 -8.24 14.08
N GLY A 542 -12.49 -7.89 13.32
CA GLY A 542 -12.73 -6.60 12.69
C GLY A 542 -14.25 -6.40 12.61
N VAL A 543 -14.73 -5.26 12.12
CA VAL A 543 -16.12 -5.24 11.62
C VAL A 543 -16.09 -6.00 10.29
N ASN A 544 -16.44 -7.28 10.35
CA ASN A 544 -16.54 -8.17 9.20
C ASN A 544 -17.96 -8.02 8.60
N GLY A 545 -18.11 -7.19 7.56
CA GLY A 545 -19.35 -6.98 6.80
C GLY A 545 -20.23 -5.78 7.21
N SER A 546 -20.79 -5.08 6.21
CA SER A 546 -21.76 -3.95 6.25
C SER A 546 -21.29 -2.50 6.50
N VAL A 547 -19.98 -2.21 6.39
CA VAL A 547 -19.55 -0.80 6.21
C VAL A 547 -19.66 -0.39 4.74
N SER A 548 -20.63 0.46 4.42
CA SER A 548 -20.69 1.13 3.11
C SER A 548 -19.71 2.29 3.10
N MET A 549 -18.75 2.27 2.18
CA MET A 549 -17.84 3.37 1.91
C MET A 549 -18.29 4.12 0.66
N GLU A 550 -18.39 5.43 0.78
CA GLU A 550 -18.56 6.37 -0.34
C GLU A 550 -17.37 7.34 -0.34
N TYR A 551 -16.74 7.54 -1.49
CA TYR A 551 -15.70 8.54 -1.73
C TYR A 551 -16.24 9.58 -2.70
N PHE A 552 -16.28 10.83 -2.26
CA PHE A 552 -16.66 11.98 -3.07
C PHE A 552 -15.41 12.78 -3.46
N THR A 553 -15.34 13.21 -4.71
CA THR A 553 -14.25 14.05 -5.21
C THR A 553 -14.32 15.46 -4.57
N PRO A 554 -13.27 16.29 -4.69
CA PRO A 554 -13.31 17.68 -4.25
C PRO A 554 -14.49 18.49 -4.83
N GLU A 555 -14.99 18.12 -6.01
CA GLU A 555 -16.16 18.73 -6.64
C GLU A 555 -17.50 18.27 -6.02
N GLY A 556 -17.46 17.36 -5.05
CA GLY A 556 -18.63 16.78 -4.38
C GLY A 556 -19.33 15.68 -5.18
N GLU A 557 -18.72 15.18 -6.26
CA GLU A 557 -19.25 14.10 -7.09
C GLU A 557 -18.92 12.72 -6.50
N LEU A 558 -19.78 11.72 -6.67
CA LEU A 558 -19.52 10.35 -6.20
C LEU A 558 -18.47 9.68 -7.10
N GLY A 559 -17.24 9.60 -6.63
CA GLY A 559 -16.12 8.97 -7.37
C GLY A 559 -16.07 7.45 -7.20
N PHE A 560 -16.24 6.97 -5.96
CA PHE A 560 -16.14 5.54 -5.66
C PHE A 560 -17.14 5.13 -4.58
N LYS A 561 -17.66 3.89 -4.70
CA LYS A 561 -18.59 3.31 -3.73
C LYS A 561 -18.41 1.80 -3.63
N GLN A 562 -18.24 1.30 -2.41
CA GLN A 562 -18.12 -0.14 -2.16
C GLN A 562 -18.40 -0.46 -0.69
N ASN A 563 -18.88 -1.66 -0.43
CA ASN A 563 -18.88 -2.23 0.91
C ASN A 563 -17.47 -2.74 1.30
N VAL A 564 -17.05 -2.44 2.52
CA VAL A 564 -15.69 -2.71 3.03
C VAL A 564 -15.73 -3.30 4.43
N GLY A 565 -14.66 -3.98 4.83
CA GLY A 565 -14.38 -4.27 6.24
C GLY A 565 -13.51 -3.19 6.87
N ILE A 566 -13.66 -2.95 8.18
CA ILE A 566 -12.82 -1.98 8.92
C ILE A 566 -12.13 -2.58 10.14
N ARG A 567 -10.90 -2.13 10.44
CA ARG A 567 -10.15 -2.45 11.68
C ARG A 567 -9.33 -1.26 12.17
N ILE A 568 -8.98 -1.25 13.46
CA ILE A 568 -8.03 -0.27 14.02
C ILE A 568 -6.60 -0.59 13.56
N HIS A 569 -5.83 0.45 13.21
CA HIS A 569 -4.41 0.37 12.85
C HIS A 569 -3.52 1.05 13.89
N GLY A 570 -2.23 0.70 13.87
CA GLY A 570 -1.16 1.40 14.59
C GLY A 570 -0.82 0.73 15.92
N ASN A 571 0.32 1.08 16.52
CA ASN A 571 0.69 0.57 17.84
C ASN A 571 0.40 1.62 18.92
N ALA A 572 1.11 2.75 18.94
CA ALA A 572 0.85 3.84 19.88
C ALA A 572 -0.38 4.69 19.49
N SER A 573 -0.54 4.97 18.19
CA SER A 573 -1.58 5.87 17.66
C SER A 573 -3.01 5.34 17.82
N ARG A 574 -3.19 4.05 18.11
CA ARG A 574 -4.49 3.49 18.50
C ARG A 574 -5.03 4.10 19.80
N SER A 575 -4.19 4.70 20.64
CA SER A 575 -4.65 5.38 21.86
C SER A 575 -5.21 6.77 21.58
N GLU A 576 -4.97 7.33 20.38
CA GLU A 576 -5.49 8.65 20.00
C GLU A 576 -7.01 8.60 19.88
N PRO A 577 -7.75 9.67 20.25
CA PRO A 577 -9.20 9.64 20.26
C PRO A 577 -9.78 9.59 18.83
N GLN A 578 -9.10 10.10 17.81
CA GLN A 578 -9.34 9.76 16.41
C GLN A 578 -8.44 8.59 16.03
N LYS A 579 -8.99 7.43 15.65
CA LYS A 579 -8.23 6.21 15.34
C LYS A 579 -7.93 6.12 13.86
N THR A 580 -6.80 5.52 13.49
CA THR A 580 -6.58 5.09 12.10
C THR A 580 -7.43 3.87 11.80
N LEU A 581 -8.13 3.88 10.66
CA LEU A 581 -8.92 2.76 10.17
C LEU A 581 -8.24 2.08 8.99
N ARG A 582 -8.10 0.75 9.04
CA ARG A 582 -7.75 -0.10 7.88
C ARG A 582 -9.02 -0.43 7.13
N LEU A 583 -9.03 -0.24 5.82
CA LEU A 583 -10.12 -0.59 4.93
C LEU A 583 -9.73 -1.87 4.17
N TYR A 584 -10.62 -2.86 4.19
CA TYR A 584 -10.43 -4.15 3.52
C TYR A 584 -11.47 -4.34 2.44
N SER A 585 -11.01 -4.64 1.23
CA SER A 585 -11.84 -5.18 0.16
C SER A 585 -11.76 -6.71 0.21
N ARG A 586 -12.90 -7.38 0.05
CA ARG A 586 -13.02 -8.86 0.02
C ARG A 586 -14.26 -9.26 -0.76
N GLY A 587 -14.14 -10.39 -1.46
CA GLY A 587 -15.26 -11.09 -2.12
C GLY A 587 -16.50 -11.28 -1.25
N GLU A 588 -16.32 -11.43 0.07
CA GLU A 588 -17.42 -11.58 1.04
C GLU A 588 -18.23 -10.30 1.25
N TYR A 589 -17.61 -9.14 1.08
CA TYR A 589 -18.24 -7.82 1.29
C TYR A 589 -18.63 -7.17 -0.04
N GLY A 590 -18.24 -7.72 -1.18
CA GLY A 590 -18.31 -7.11 -2.49
C GLY A 590 -17.04 -7.42 -3.27
N GLU A 591 -16.45 -6.42 -3.91
CA GLU A 591 -15.23 -6.63 -4.69
C GLU A 591 -14.00 -6.92 -3.80
N SER A 592 -13.09 -7.73 -4.32
CA SER A 592 -11.85 -8.12 -3.60
C SER A 592 -10.74 -7.08 -3.69
N ASN A 593 -10.96 -6.01 -4.45
CA ASN A 593 -10.03 -4.90 -4.63
C ASN A 593 -10.80 -3.57 -4.65
N PHE A 594 -10.14 -2.51 -4.23
CA PHE A 594 -10.53 -1.14 -4.54
C PHE A 594 -9.97 -0.79 -5.92
N VAL A 595 -10.82 -0.47 -6.88
CA VAL A 595 -10.39 -0.07 -8.23
C VAL A 595 -10.79 1.38 -8.47
N TYR A 596 -9.89 2.31 -8.15
CA TYR A 596 -10.09 3.76 -8.32
C TYR A 596 -8.75 4.52 -8.17
N PRO A 597 -8.50 5.59 -8.94
CA PRO A 597 -7.31 6.44 -8.80
C PRO A 597 -7.40 7.35 -7.56
N PHE A 598 -7.16 6.82 -6.36
CA PHE A 598 -7.29 7.60 -5.12
C PHE A 598 -6.20 8.66 -4.91
N PHE A 599 -5.08 8.53 -5.61
CA PHE A 599 -3.87 9.31 -5.37
C PHE A 599 -3.44 10.01 -6.66
N ASP A 600 -3.38 11.33 -6.64
CA ASP A 600 -2.94 12.13 -7.79
C ASP A 600 -1.47 11.85 -8.13
N GLY A 601 -1.17 11.69 -9.42
CA GLY A 601 0.19 11.42 -9.90
C GLY A 601 0.71 10.01 -9.61
N TYR A 602 -0.14 9.09 -9.19
CA TYR A 602 0.20 7.68 -8.96
C TYR A 602 -0.49 6.79 -9.98
N ASP A 603 0.30 6.01 -10.74
CA ASP A 603 -0.23 5.20 -11.85
C ASP A 603 -1.08 4.01 -11.37
N GLN A 604 -0.88 3.55 -10.12
CA GLN A 604 -1.62 2.45 -9.56
C GLN A 604 -3.07 2.85 -9.24
N THR A 605 -4.00 2.03 -9.70
CA THR A 605 -5.45 2.24 -9.50
C THR A 605 -6.14 1.08 -8.80
N VAL A 606 -5.42 0.00 -8.54
CA VAL A 606 -5.94 -1.22 -7.90
C VAL A 606 -5.26 -1.41 -6.56
N PHE A 607 -6.05 -1.41 -5.49
CA PHE A 607 -5.56 -1.57 -4.12
C PHE A 607 -6.28 -2.71 -3.43
N ASN A 608 -5.57 -3.54 -2.68
CA ASN A 608 -6.21 -4.54 -1.83
C ASN A 608 -6.66 -3.95 -0.49
N ARG A 609 -5.89 -2.99 0.03
CA ARG A 609 -6.11 -2.37 1.35
C ARG A 609 -5.72 -0.90 1.31
N LEU A 610 -6.52 -0.11 2.02
CA LEU A 610 -6.28 1.31 2.22
C LEU A 610 -6.28 1.63 3.72
N LEU A 611 -5.75 2.79 4.09
CA LEU A 611 -5.78 3.31 5.46
C LEU A 611 -6.43 4.69 5.47
N LEU A 612 -7.31 4.97 6.42
CA LEU A 612 -7.66 6.33 6.84
C LEU A 612 -6.78 6.67 8.05
N ARG A 613 -5.58 7.19 7.80
CA ARG A 613 -4.54 7.46 8.81
C ARG A 613 -4.79 8.79 9.52
N ASN A 614 -4.80 8.76 10.84
CA ASN A 614 -4.89 9.93 11.72
C ASN A 614 -3.55 10.71 11.86
N SER A 615 -2.56 10.45 11.01
CA SER A 615 -1.20 11.00 11.11
C SER A 615 -0.37 10.55 12.33
N GLY A 616 -0.78 9.49 13.02
CA GLY A 616 0.02 8.81 14.04
C GLY A 616 0.44 9.72 15.20
N ASN A 617 1.74 9.85 15.48
CA ASN A 617 2.25 10.69 16.57
C ASN A 617 2.18 12.21 16.28
N GLU A 618 1.87 12.58 15.04
CA GLU A 618 1.53 13.96 14.64
C GLU A 618 0.03 14.27 14.77
N TRP A 619 -0.78 13.30 15.23
CA TRP A 619 -2.17 13.55 15.53
C TRP A 619 -2.32 14.70 16.54
N GLY A 620 -3.16 15.68 16.19
CA GLY A 620 -3.37 16.89 16.97
C GLY A 620 -2.31 17.98 16.82
N LYS A 621 -1.44 17.90 15.81
CA LYS A 621 -0.52 18.96 15.39
C LYS A 621 -0.81 19.37 13.94
N THR A 622 0.08 19.08 12.99
CA THR A 622 -0.07 19.49 11.59
C THR A 622 -0.96 18.57 10.77
N MET A 623 -0.94 17.27 11.09
CA MET A 623 -1.58 16.18 10.35
C MET A 623 -1.06 15.94 8.92
N LEU A 624 -0.07 16.69 8.44
CA LEU A 624 0.45 16.61 7.06
C LEU A 624 1.81 15.94 6.93
N LEU A 625 2.57 15.87 8.03
CA LEU A 625 4.02 15.67 8.00
C LEU A 625 4.50 14.37 7.34
N ASP A 626 3.80 13.26 7.60
CA ASP A 626 4.16 11.97 7.01
C ASP A 626 3.92 11.96 5.49
N GLY A 627 2.82 12.57 5.02
CA GLY A 627 2.54 12.72 3.58
C GLY A 627 3.56 13.61 2.89
N PHE A 628 3.89 14.75 3.51
CA PHE A 628 4.94 15.67 3.05
C PHE A 628 6.30 14.96 2.93
N ALA A 629 6.72 14.22 3.95
CA ALA A 629 8.02 13.56 3.95
C ALA A 629 8.10 12.48 2.86
N GLN A 630 7.04 11.69 2.67
CA GLN A 630 6.94 10.70 1.59
C GLN A 630 6.99 11.37 0.21
N GLY A 631 6.27 12.49 0.03
CA GLY A 631 6.26 13.24 -1.23
C GLY A 631 7.64 13.76 -1.64
N LEU A 632 8.50 14.15 -0.70
CA LEU A 632 9.86 14.63 -1.01
C LEU A 632 10.69 13.60 -1.79
N ILE A 633 10.54 12.30 -1.54
CA ILE A 633 11.32 11.23 -2.19
C ILE A 633 10.48 10.36 -3.14
N SER A 634 9.20 10.67 -3.34
CA SER A 634 8.27 9.83 -4.12
C SER A 634 8.65 9.59 -5.60
N HIS A 635 9.63 10.31 -6.12
CA HIS A 635 10.14 10.17 -7.48
C HIS A 635 11.33 9.22 -7.60
N SER A 636 11.85 8.74 -6.47
CA SER A 636 13.00 7.83 -6.44
C SER A 636 12.58 6.36 -6.42
N ASP A 637 13.55 5.46 -6.44
CA ASP A 637 13.31 4.00 -6.40
C ASP A 637 12.97 3.48 -4.99
N LEU A 638 12.83 4.37 -4.00
CA LEU A 638 12.39 3.98 -2.65
C LEU A 638 10.89 3.72 -2.64
N ASP A 639 10.51 2.59 -2.02
CA ASP A 639 9.11 2.29 -1.73
C ASP A 639 8.53 3.32 -0.73
N THR A 640 7.69 4.21 -1.25
CA THR A 640 7.00 5.26 -0.49
C THR A 640 5.51 4.96 -0.33
N GLN A 641 4.85 5.65 0.60
CA GLN A 641 3.40 5.50 0.83
C GLN A 641 2.61 6.64 0.19
N ALA A 642 1.85 6.32 -0.86
CA ALA A 642 0.90 7.23 -1.48
C ALA A 642 -0.06 7.86 -0.44
N TYR A 643 -0.48 9.09 -0.71
CA TYR A 643 -1.13 9.97 0.26
C TYR A 643 -2.20 10.85 -0.39
N GLN A 644 -3.38 10.90 0.21
CA GLN A 644 -4.44 11.86 -0.13
C GLN A 644 -5.12 12.34 1.18
N PRO A 645 -5.06 13.63 1.54
CA PRO A 645 -5.81 14.15 2.67
C PRO A 645 -7.32 14.11 2.35
N THR A 646 -8.13 13.69 3.31
CA THR A 646 -9.59 13.55 3.15
C THR A 646 -10.33 14.04 4.37
N VAL A 647 -11.57 14.48 4.17
CA VAL A 647 -12.54 14.69 5.25
C VAL A 647 -13.32 13.41 5.47
N VAL A 648 -13.37 12.92 6.70
CA VAL A 648 -14.07 11.67 7.04
C VAL A 648 -15.40 11.95 7.74
N PHE A 649 -16.44 11.22 7.36
CA PHE A 649 -17.72 11.13 8.06
C PHE A 649 -17.98 9.70 8.54
N LEU A 650 -18.43 9.55 9.77
CA LEU A 650 -18.87 8.27 10.34
C LEU A 650 -20.36 8.37 10.67
N ASN A 651 -21.19 7.50 10.06
CA ASN A 651 -22.66 7.59 10.08
C ASN A 651 -23.16 9.04 9.98
N GLY A 652 -22.59 9.77 9.02
CA GLY A 652 -23.03 11.11 8.67
C GLY A 652 -22.52 12.20 9.60
N GLU A 653 -21.88 11.92 10.74
CA GLU A 653 -21.25 12.96 11.55
C GLU A 653 -19.83 13.27 11.07
N TYR A 654 -19.52 14.57 10.92
CA TYR A 654 -18.16 15.00 10.61
C TYR A 654 -17.18 14.47 11.65
N TRP A 655 -16.20 13.71 11.18
CA TRP A 655 -15.22 13.04 12.00
C TRP A 655 -13.83 13.67 11.95
N GLY A 656 -13.60 14.60 11.02
CA GLY A 656 -12.33 15.31 10.87
C GLY A 656 -11.47 14.81 9.72
N ILE A 657 -10.37 15.51 9.52
CA ILE A 657 -9.32 15.18 8.55
C ILE A 657 -8.68 13.83 8.91
N GLN A 658 -8.57 12.94 7.93
CA GLN A 658 -7.69 11.77 7.95
C GLN A 658 -7.05 11.60 6.57
N ASN A 659 -5.89 10.97 6.53
CA ASN A 659 -5.15 10.77 5.31
C ASN A 659 -5.45 9.40 4.74
N LEU A 660 -6.07 9.34 3.57
CA LEU A 660 -6.15 8.11 2.81
C LEU A 660 -4.73 7.72 2.39
N ARG A 661 -4.30 6.50 2.70
CA ARG A 661 -2.96 5.99 2.39
C ARG A 661 -3.01 4.61 1.76
N GLU A 662 -2.05 4.37 0.90
CA GLU A 662 -1.63 3.01 0.57
C GLU A 662 -0.94 2.34 1.77
N ARG A 663 -1.04 1.02 1.84
CA ARG A 663 -0.42 0.22 2.91
C ARG A 663 0.71 -0.64 2.37
N LEU A 664 1.92 -0.43 2.87
CA LEU A 664 3.08 -1.29 2.59
C LEU A 664 2.97 -2.62 3.35
N ASP A 665 2.24 -3.58 2.81
CA ASP A 665 2.20 -4.98 3.23
C ASP A 665 2.40 -5.92 2.03
N HIS A 666 2.21 -7.24 2.18
CA HIS A 666 2.42 -8.16 1.06
C HIS A 666 1.53 -7.89 -0.16
N HIS A 667 0.37 -7.25 0.02
CA HIS A 667 -0.46 -6.89 -1.13
C HIS A 667 0.09 -5.69 -1.90
N TYR A 668 0.87 -4.82 -1.26
CA TYR A 668 1.61 -3.79 -1.98
C TYR A 668 2.65 -4.44 -2.89
N LEU A 669 3.37 -5.45 -2.39
CA LEU A 669 4.35 -6.18 -3.20
C LEU A 669 3.69 -6.95 -4.35
N GLU A 670 2.50 -7.50 -4.13
CA GLU A 670 1.68 -8.13 -5.17
C GLU A 670 1.27 -7.12 -6.25
N THR A 671 0.77 -5.94 -5.87
CA THR A 671 0.31 -4.92 -6.82
C THR A 671 1.45 -4.23 -7.58
N VAL A 672 2.54 -3.89 -6.89
CA VAL A 672 3.62 -3.06 -7.45
C VAL A 672 4.70 -3.89 -8.15
N TYR A 673 4.98 -5.09 -7.63
CA TYR A 673 6.07 -5.95 -8.13
C TYR A 673 5.57 -7.29 -8.66
N ASP A 674 4.26 -7.53 -8.80
CA ASP A 674 3.71 -8.82 -9.27
C ASP A 674 4.27 -10.02 -8.48
N LEU A 675 4.43 -9.85 -7.17
CA LEU A 675 4.94 -10.90 -6.28
C LEU A 675 3.82 -11.72 -5.67
N ASP A 676 3.88 -13.03 -5.92
CA ASP A 676 3.03 -13.99 -5.22
C ASP A 676 3.19 -13.84 -3.70
N ARG A 677 2.06 -13.88 -2.99
CA ARG A 677 2.02 -13.73 -1.53
C ARG A 677 2.96 -14.70 -0.80
N GLU A 678 3.07 -15.93 -1.26
CA GLU A 678 3.91 -16.96 -0.62
C GLU A 678 5.41 -16.76 -0.91
N ASP A 679 5.73 -16.01 -1.96
CA ASP A 679 7.11 -15.69 -2.33
C ASP A 679 7.58 -14.39 -1.67
N SER A 680 6.69 -13.55 -1.14
CA SER A 680 7.11 -12.31 -0.49
C SER A 680 7.51 -12.51 0.97
N VAL A 681 8.62 -11.89 1.37
CA VAL A 681 9.09 -11.83 2.76
C VAL A 681 9.21 -10.38 3.16
N ILE A 682 8.67 -10.02 4.32
CA ILE A 682 8.83 -8.71 4.94
C ILE A 682 9.31 -8.93 6.38
N LEU A 683 10.41 -8.28 6.76
CA LEU A 683 10.89 -8.23 8.15
C LEU A 683 10.71 -6.83 8.73
N GLU A 684 10.59 -6.78 10.05
CA GLU A 684 10.58 -5.56 10.85
C GLU A 684 11.70 -5.58 11.90
N ASN A 685 12.27 -4.40 12.17
CA ASN A 685 13.22 -4.18 13.28
C ASN A 685 14.36 -5.21 13.28
N ASN A 686 14.53 -5.95 14.38
CA ASN A 686 15.62 -6.91 14.55
C ASN A 686 15.26 -8.27 13.94
N SER A 687 15.08 -8.29 12.61
CA SER A 687 14.71 -9.47 11.81
C SER A 687 13.42 -10.18 12.25
N ASP A 688 12.50 -9.46 12.90
CA ASP A 688 11.19 -9.98 13.25
C ASP A 688 10.37 -10.20 11.97
N ILE A 689 9.86 -11.41 11.74
CA ILE A 689 8.99 -11.68 10.58
C ILE A 689 7.78 -10.73 10.62
N TYR A 690 7.53 -9.92 9.60
CA TYR A 690 6.25 -9.23 9.44
C TYR A 690 5.31 -10.08 8.57
N HIS A 691 5.86 -10.60 7.47
CA HIS A 691 5.22 -11.51 6.52
C HIS A 691 6.26 -12.51 5.99
N GLY A 692 5.87 -13.76 5.80
CA GLY A 692 6.78 -14.87 5.45
C GLY A 692 6.76 -16.02 6.47
N HIS A 693 7.59 -17.01 6.23
CA HIS A 693 7.83 -18.18 7.08
C HIS A 693 8.83 -17.88 8.19
N LYS A 694 8.83 -18.73 9.23
CA LYS A 694 9.70 -18.57 10.40
C LYS A 694 11.19 -18.58 10.05
N ASP A 695 11.56 -19.37 9.05
CA ASP A 695 12.96 -19.58 8.68
C ASP A 695 13.46 -18.50 7.70
N ASP A 696 12.57 -17.62 7.21
CA ASP A 696 12.95 -16.58 6.23
C ASP A 696 13.85 -15.49 6.85
N SER A 697 13.84 -15.33 8.18
CA SER A 697 14.77 -14.41 8.86
C SER A 697 16.22 -14.87 8.75
N GLU A 698 16.48 -16.17 8.57
CA GLU A 698 17.83 -16.72 8.51
C GLU A 698 18.64 -16.11 7.37
N HIS A 699 18.02 -15.78 6.24
CA HIS A 699 18.72 -15.14 5.11
C HIS A 699 19.28 -13.76 5.51
N PHE A 700 18.49 -12.96 6.24
CA PHE A 700 18.93 -11.67 6.75
C PHE A 700 19.98 -11.82 7.85
N ASP A 701 19.75 -12.73 8.81
CA ASP A 701 20.69 -12.97 9.91
C ASP A 701 22.06 -13.45 9.38
N ASN A 702 22.08 -14.27 8.32
CA ASN A 702 23.30 -14.69 7.64
C ASN A 702 24.04 -13.53 6.94
N MET A 703 23.31 -12.61 6.31
CA MET A 703 23.91 -11.40 5.73
C MET A 703 24.52 -10.52 6.83
N MET A 704 23.81 -10.32 7.94
CA MET A 704 24.32 -9.54 9.08
C MET A 704 25.58 -10.18 9.67
N ALA A 705 25.60 -11.51 9.85
CA ALA A 705 26.78 -12.23 10.30
C ALA A 705 27.93 -12.13 9.29
N PHE A 706 27.64 -12.23 7.99
CA PHE A 706 28.65 -12.09 6.92
C PHE A 706 29.33 -10.72 6.98
N VAL A 707 28.56 -9.64 7.10
CA VAL A 707 29.09 -8.27 7.18
C VAL A 707 29.88 -8.05 8.48
N GLU A 708 29.48 -8.67 9.59
CA GLU A 708 30.21 -8.58 10.87
C GLU A 708 31.53 -9.37 10.86
N GLU A 709 31.58 -10.50 10.16
CA GLU A 709 32.74 -11.41 10.16
C GLU A 709 33.80 -11.09 9.09
N ASN A 710 33.48 -10.25 8.10
CA ASN A 710 34.35 -9.95 6.96
C ASN A 710 34.74 -8.47 6.89
N ASP A 711 35.86 -8.17 6.23
CA ASP A 711 36.34 -6.81 5.99
C ASP A 711 35.66 -6.23 4.76
N MET A 712 34.81 -5.21 4.94
CA MET A 712 34.07 -4.58 3.84
C MET A 712 34.97 -3.75 2.90
N ASN A 713 36.24 -3.51 3.26
CA ASN A 713 37.22 -2.96 2.31
C ASN A 713 37.77 -3.99 1.32
N ASP A 714 37.51 -5.29 1.50
CA ASP A 714 37.86 -6.29 0.51
C ASP A 714 36.82 -6.29 -0.63
N PRO A 715 37.20 -5.94 -1.88
CA PRO A 715 36.25 -5.87 -2.99
C PRO A 715 35.52 -7.18 -3.24
N GLU A 716 36.14 -8.34 -2.99
CA GLU A 716 35.44 -9.63 -3.16
C GLU A 716 34.34 -9.83 -2.11
N MET A 717 34.54 -9.32 -0.88
CA MET A 717 33.54 -9.41 0.18
C MET A 717 32.42 -8.39 -0.04
N TYR A 718 32.76 -7.18 -0.48
CA TYR A 718 31.79 -6.15 -0.80
C TYR A 718 30.90 -6.55 -1.99
N GLU A 719 31.45 -7.10 -3.06
CA GLU A 719 30.68 -7.67 -4.18
C GLU A 719 29.72 -8.79 -3.74
N GLN A 720 30.09 -9.57 -2.73
CA GLN A 720 29.19 -10.57 -2.17
C GLN A 720 27.96 -9.92 -1.50
N VAL A 721 28.10 -8.74 -0.88
CA VAL A 721 26.96 -7.99 -0.31
C VAL A 721 25.98 -7.54 -1.40
N HIS A 722 26.47 -7.14 -2.58
CA HIS A 722 25.61 -6.78 -3.73
C HIS A 722 24.71 -7.93 -4.20
N THR A 723 25.04 -9.19 -3.88
CA THR A 723 24.19 -10.35 -4.16
C THR A 723 23.14 -10.61 -3.07
N MET A 724 23.30 -10.02 -1.88
CA MET A 724 22.42 -10.24 -0.72
C MET A 724 21.40 -9.12 -0.55
N MET A 725 21.76 -7.89 -0.94
CA MET A 725 20.93 -6.70 -0.78
C MET A 725 21.09 -5.72 -1.94
N ASP A 726 20.08 -4.88 -2.12
CA ASP A 726 20.16 -3.72 -2.99
C ASP A 726 20.85 -2.56 -2.24
N VAL A 727 22.14 -2.37 -2.55
CA VAL A 727 23.00 -1.39 -1.87
C VAL A 727 22.56 0.05 -2.17
N GLU A 728 22.11 0.34 -3.39
CA GLU A 728 21.66 1.68 -3.78
C GLU A 728 20.39 2.06 -3.02
N ASN A 729 19.39 1.16 -2.99
CA ASN A 729 18.18 1.33 -2.20
C ASN A 729 18.51 1.57 -0.70
N PHE A 730 19.48 0.84 -0.15
CA PHE A 730 19.89 1.01 1.23
C PHE A 730 20.59 2.35 1.49
N ILE A 731 21.49 2.80 0.59
CA ILE A 731 22.14 4.10 0.71
C ILE A 731 21.08 5.21 0.74
N GLU A 732 20.15 5.17 -0.21
CA GLU A 732 19.12 6.18 -0.35
C GLU A 732 18.17 6.20 0.86
N TYR A 733 17.76 5.03 1.35
CA TYR A 733 16.98 4.88 2.58
C TYR A 733 17.67 5.55 3.77
N ASN A 734 18.97 5.34 3.94
CA ASN A 734 19.73 5.96 5.03
C ASN A 734 19.83 7.49 4.84
N VAL A 735 20.08 7.96 3.61
CA VAL A 735 20.14 9.39 3.28
C VAL A 735 18.81 10.08 3.65
N ALA A 736 17.67 9.51 3.26
CA ALA A 736 16.35 10.05 3.59
C ALA A 736 16.11 10.08 5.11
N GLN A 737 16.31 8.97 5.82
CA GLN A 737 16.11 8.92 7.28
C GLN A 737 17.02 9.89 8.05
N ILE A 738 18.28 10.04 7.61
CA ILE A 738 19.23 10.99 8.18
C ILE A 738 18.79 12.42 7.90
N TYR A 739 18.35 12.74 6.68
CA TYR A 739 17.83 14.07 6.35
C TYR A 739 16.61 14.42 7.20
N TYR A 740 15.64 13.51 7.33
CA TYR A 740 14.42 13.69 8.13
C TYR A 740 14.66 13.85 9.63
N ALA A 741 15.86 13.54 10.13
CA ALA A 741 16.14 13.47 11.56
C ALA A 741 15.13 12.57 12.29
N ASN A 742 14.79 11.42 11.71
CA ASN A 742 13.85 10.49 12.32
C ASN A 742 14.47 9.88 13.59
N VAL A 743 14.08 10.40 14.76
CA VAL A 743 14.68 10.01 16.04
C VAL A 743 14.19 8.67 16.57
N ASP A 744 13.12 8.10 16.01
CA ASP A 744 12.67 6.75 16.36
C ASP A 744 13.43 5.65 15.57
N TRP A 745 14.12 6.06 14.51
CA TRP A 745 15.06 5.24 13.73
C TRP A 745 16.50 5.30 14.33
N PRO A 746 17.41 4.31 14.12
CA PRO A 746 17.30 3.09 13.29
C PRO A 746 16.84 1.81 14.02
N HIS A 747 16.59 1.89 15.32
CA HIS A 747 16.23 0.72 16.13
C HIS A 747 14.74 0.37 16.09
N ASN A 748 13.92 1.27 15.53
CA ASN A 748 12.51 1.13 15.27
C ASN A 748 12.19 1.77 13.90
N ASN A 749 10.96 1.59 13.40
CA ASN A 749 10.51 2.08 12.09
C ASN A 749 11.39 1.58 10.94
N LEU A 750 11.84 0.33 11.07
CA LEU A 750 12.65 -0.38 10.10
C LEU A 750 11.84 -1.53 9.51
N ARG A 751 11.67 -1.53 8.19
CA ARG A 751 11.07 -2.62 7.42
C ARG A 751 11.93 -2.89 6.22
N MET A 752 12.05 -4.16 5.89
CA MET A 752 12.75 -4.62 4.70
C MET A 752 12.00 -5.78 4.06
N TRP A 753 12.14 -5.93 2.76
CA TRP A 753 11.48 -6.97 2.00
C TRP A 753 12.39 -7.61 0.97
N ARG A 754 12.04 -8.83 0.56
CA ARG A 754 12.62 -9.54 -0.59
C ARG A 754 11.61 -10.51 -1.18
N LYS A 755 11.85 -10.91 -2.43
CA LYS A 755 11.31 -12.19 -2.95
C LYS A 755 12.11 -13.36 -2.37
N ASN A 756 11.43 -14.41 -1.96
CA ASN A 756 12.03 -15.65 -1.47
C ASN A 756 12.55 -16.47 -2.65
N THR A 757 13.86 -16.39 -2.89
CA THR A 757 14.56 -17.19 -3.89
C THR A 757 15.64 -18.05 -3.21
N GLU A 758 15.99 -19.18 -3.85
CA GLU A 758 17.09 -20.04 -3.38
C GLU A 758 18.46 -19.37 -3.55
N GLU A 759 18.66 -18.64 -4.65
CA GLU A 759 19.91 -17.92 -4.99
C GLU A 759 19.59 -16.53 -5.58
N TYR A 760 20.60 -15.67 -5.67
CA TYR A 760 20.52 -14.36 -6.34
C TYR A 760 20.37 -14.51 -7.86
N GLU A 761 19.39 -13.81 -8.44
CA GLU A 761 19.08 -13.84 -9.87
C GLU A 761 19.37 -12.49 -10.53
N PRO A 762 20.58 -12.23 -11.06
CA PRO A 762 21.01 -10.91 -11.54
C PRO A 762 20.27 -10.40 -12.80
N ASP A 763 19.70 -11.31 -13.58
CA ASP A 763 18.97 -10.98 -14.81
C ASP A 763 17.44 -10.89 -14.58
N ALA A 764 16.99 -11.05 -13.33
CA ALA A 764 15.57 -10.96 -12.99
C ALA A 764 15.09 -9.49 -12.98
N PRO A 765 13.80 -9.23 -13.25
CA PRO A 765 13.23 -7.89 -13.09
C PRO A 765 13.43 -7.36 -11.66
N TYR A 766 13.45 -6.03 -11.51
CA TYR A 766 13.62 -5.40 -10.20
C TYR A 766 12.58 -5.93 -9.19
N GLY A 767 13.02 -6.27 -7.99
CA GLY A 767 12.17 -6.90 -6.95
C GLY A 767 12.12 -8.43 -7.01
N HIS A 768 12.48 -9.07 -8.13
CA HIS A 768 12.43 -10.53 -8.30
C HIS A 768 13.79 -11.24 -8.13
N ASP A 769 14.86 -10.48 -7.95
CA ASP A 769 16.25 -10.96 -7.90
C ASP A 769 16.66 -11.64 -6.58
N GLY A 770 15.79 -11.60 -5.56
CA GLY A 770 16.02 -12.22 -4.26
C GLY A 770 16.78 -11.37 -3.24
N ARG A 771 17.15 -10.13 -3.58
CA ARG A 771 17.89 -9.20 -2.70
C ARG A 771 16.97 -8.48 -1.71
N TRP A 772 17.52 -8.16 -0.52
CA TRP A 772 16.85 -7.31 0.48
C TRP A 772 16.78 -5.83 0.06
N ARG A 773 15.62 -5.20 0.30
CA ARG A 773 15.31 -3.77 0.07
C ARG A 773 14.59 -3.19 1.29
N TRP A 774 14.67 -1.88 1.50
CA TRP A 774 14.10 -1.17 2.65
C TRP A 774 12.88 -0.34 2.26
N LEU A 775 11.84 -0.42 3.10
CA LEU A 775 10.60 0.35 2.95
C LEU A 775 10.67 1.64 3.78
N VAL A 776 10.22 2.76 3.23
CA VAL A 776 10.10 4.02 3.96
C VAL A 776 8.70 4.15 4.54
N PHE A 777 8.57 4.11 5.87
CA PHE A 777 7.28 4.25 6.56
C PHE A 777 7.42 4.90 7.93
N ASP A 778 6.30 5.41 8.44
CA ASP A 778 6.16 6.00 9.78
C ASP A 778 7.16 7.16 10.02
N LEU A 779 6.99 8.21 9.21
CA LEU A 779 7.82 9.42 9.18
C LEU A 779 7.23 10.57 10.00
N ASP A 780 6.21 10.31 10.83
CA ASP A 780 5.59 11.32 11.68
C ASP A 780 6.51 11.84 12.81
N ALA A 781 7.72 11.28 12.95
CA ALA A 781 8.79 11.80 13.79
C ALA A 781 9.78 12.75 13.07
N PHE A 782 9.51 13.13 11.81
CA PHE A 782 10.34 14.06 11.03
C PHE A 782 10.66 15.33 11.82
N GLY A 783 11.92 15.77 11.79
CA GLY A 783 12.41 16.94 12.51
C GLY A 783 12.31 16.83 14.04
N GLY A 784 12.11 15.62 14.59
CA GLY A 784 11.88 15.43 16.02
C GLY A 784 10.51 15.90 16.50
N THR A 785 9.53 16.03 15.61
CA THR A 785 8.20 16.54 15.94
C THR A 785 7.31 15.51 16.66
N GLY A 786 7.33 14.24 16.23
CA GLY A 786 6.48 13.15 16.74
C GLY A 786 6.96 12.39 17.99
N ALA A 787 8.26 12.41 18.31
CA ALA A 787 8.81 11.53 19.34
C ALA A 787 8.69 12.08 20.77
N ALA A 788 8.30 11.22 21.72
CA ALA A 788 8.34 11.53 23.16
C ALA A 788 9.75 11.94 23.64
N LEU A 789 10.79 11.48 22.93
CA LEU A 789 12.18 11.87 23.17
C LEU A 789 12.42 13.37 22.98
N ALA A 790 11.75 14.02 22.02
CA ALA A 790 12.01 15.43 21.68
C ALA A 790 11.59 16.41 22.80
N GLU A 791 10.60 16.05 23.61
CA GLU A 791 10.14 16.86 24.75
C GLU A 791 11.11 16.77 25.95
N ASP A 792 11.78 15.62 26.14
CA ASP A 792 12.71 15.40 27.25
C ASP A 792 14.17 15.81 26.91
N THR A 793 14.54 15.87 25.63
CA THR A 793 15.91 16.20 25.18
C THR A 793 16.05 17.62 24.59
N GLY A 794 14.95 18.26 24.18
CA GLY A 794 14.97 19.58 23.53
C GLY A 794 15.40 19.54 22.05
N GLU A 795 15.13 18.43 21.37
CA GLU A 795 15.72 18.05 20.07
C GLU A 795 14.89 18.42 18.83
N ARG A 796 13.86 19.27 18.93
CA ARG A 796 13.29 19.97 17.75
C ARG A 796 14.35 20.92 17.20
N ASN A 797 15.22 20.40 16.35
CA ASN A 797 16.41 21.12 15.93
C ASN A 797 16.92 20.62 14.57
N PRO A 798 16.95 21.46 13.52
CA PRO A 798 17.57 21.09 12.24
C PRO A 798 19.06 20.75 12.36
N ALA A 799 19.72 21.10 13.47
CA ALA A 799 21.11 20.71 13.75
C ALA A 799 21.27 19.35 14.45
N HIS A 800 20.21 18.56 14.65
CA HIS A 800 20.35 17.23 15.26
C HIS A 800 21.19 16.29 14.37
N ASN A 801 22.37 15.87 14.84
CA ASN A 801 23.31 15.06 14.06
C ASN A 801 22.88 13.59 14.01
N THR A 802 21.98 13.30 13.09
CA THR A 802 21.39 11.97 12.90
C THR A 802 22.36 10.99 12.26
N LEU A 803 23.31 11.47 11.44
CA LEU A 803 24.41 10.66 10.90
C LEU A 803 25.23 10.03 12.03
N ASN A 804 25.69 10.82 13.00
CA ASN A 804 26.43 10.32 14.15
C ASN A 804 25.63 9.27 14.93
N ARG A 805 24.33 9.48 15.10
CA ARG A 805 23.42 8.51 15.75
C ARG A 805 23.33 7.22 14.94
N ALA A 806 23.13 7.30 13.62
CA ALA A 806 23.04 6.16 12.72
C ALA A 806 24.31 5.32 12.66
N THR A 807 25.46 5.92 12.99
CA THR A 807 26.77 5.25 13.01
C THR A 807 27.27 4.88 14.42
N HIS A 808 26.54 5.25 15.47
CA HIS A 808 27.00 5.02 16.84
C HIS A 808 26.87 3.53 17.21
N PRO A 809 27.92 2.88 17.75
CA PRO A 809 27.88 1.45 18.07
C PRO A 809 26.97 1.13 19.26
N ASP A 810 26.74 2.09 20.16
CA ASP A 810 25.91 1.91 21.35
C ASP A 810 24.72 2.89 21.33
N LEU A 811 23.61 2.49 20.71
CA LEU A 811 22.32 3.16 20.89
C LEU A 811 21.74 2.67 22.23
N TRP A 812 21.83 3.48 23.28
CA TRP A 812 21.38 3.16 24.65
C TRP A 812 22.02 1.92 25.29
N GLU A 813 23.06 2.13 26.11
CA GLU A 813 23.70 1.13 27.00
C GLU A 813 24.08 -0.22 26.33
N GLY A 814 24.21 -0.27 25.00
CA GLY A 814 24.71 -1.42 24.23
C GLY A 814 23.65 -2.47 23.84
N GLU A 815 22.38 -2.33 24.24
CA GLU A 815 21.33 -3.34 23.96
C GLU A 815 20.81 -3.32 22.51
N ARG A 816 21.13 -2.28 21.73
CA ARG A 816 20.63 -2.08 20.34
C ARG A 816 21.73 -1.85 19.31
N ALA A 817 22.94 -2.35 19.55
CA ALA A 817 24.08 -2.23 18.65
C ALA A 817 23.84 -2.85 17.25
N TRP A 818 22.88 -3.78 17.14
CA TRP A 818 22.47 -4.41 15.88
C TRP A 818 21.90 -3.38 14.89
N ALA A 819 21.21 -2.35 15.37
CA ALA A 819 20.45 -1.42 14.52
C ALA A 819 21.35 -0.52 13.65
N THR A 820 22.60 -0.30 14.07
CA THR A 820 23.58 0.49 13.31
C THR A 820 24.64 -0.38 12.65
N LEU A 821 24.69 -1.68 12.95
CA LEU A 821 25.75 -2.61 12.55
C LEU A 821 25.95 -2.63 11.02
N LEU A 822 24.87 -2.84 10.27
CA LEU A 822 24.97 -2.94 8.81
C LEU A 822 25.56 -1.65 8.21
N PHE A 823 24.98 -0.50 8.56
CA PHE A 823 25.42 0.79 8.00
C PHE A 823 26.87 1.13 8.39
N ARG A 824 27.23 0.97 9.68
CA ARG A 824 28.61 1.28 10.13
C ARG A 824 29.66 0.34 9.56
N SER A 825 29.32 -0.93 9.37
CA SER A 825 30.23 -1.90 8.73
C SER A 825 30.42 -1.61 7.25
N LEU A 826 29.36 -1.25 6.52
CA LEU A 826 29.47 -0.89 5.10
C LEU A 826 30.25 0.41 4.90
N LEU A 827 30.13 1.40 5.79
CA LEU A 827 30.94 2.63 5.77
C LEU A 827 32.45 2.39 5.96
N GLU A 828 32.87 1.19 6.38
CA GLU A 828 34.28 0.83 6.37
C GLU A 828 34.82 0.75 4.94
N SER A 829 34.00 0.32 3.95
CA SER A 829 34.34 0.28 2.52
C SER A 829 34.51 1.69 1.96
N ASP A 830 35.65 1.94 1.31
CA ASP A 830 35.91 3.20 0.62
C ASP A 830 34.87 3.48 -0.49
N GLU A 831 34.38 2.43 -1.17
CA GLU A 831 33.40 2.52 -2.26
C GLU A 831 32.03 2.93 -1.71
N PHE A 832 31.43 2.12 -0.83
CA PHE A 832 30.15 2.42 -0.18
C PHE A 832 30.16 3.80 0.48
N ARG A 833 31.25 4.15 1.16
CA ARG A 833 31.36 5.45 1.85
C ARG A 833 31.32 6.60 0.86
N ASN A 834 32.03 6.50 -0.27
CA ASN A 834 31.99 7.54 -1.30
C ASN A 834 30.60 7.62 -1.93
N ASP A 835 29.98 6.49 -2.23
CA ASP A 835 28.63 6.43 -2.81
C ASP A 835 27.58 7.02 -1.87
N PHE A 836 27.67 6.74 -0.56
CA PHE A 836 26.82 7.36 0.45
C PHE A 836 27.00 8.89 0.52
N ILE A 837 28.24 9.37 0.55
CA ILE A 837 28.53 10.81 0.61
C ILE A 837 28.04 11.51 -0.67
N ASN A 838 28.26 10.88 -1.82
CA ASN A 838 27.82 11.37 -3.12
C ASN A 838 26.29 11.37 -3.22
N ARG A 839 25.60 10.30 -2.81
CA ARG A 839 24.14 10.26 -2.79
C ARG A 839 23.56 11.32 -1.87
N MET A 840 24.14 11.52 -0.69
CA MET A 840 23.74 12.62 0.20
C MET A 840 23.88 13.98 -0.51
N ALA A 841 24.96 14.22 -1.26
CA ALA A 841 25.11 15.45 -2.04
C ALA A 841 24.08 15.56 -3.18
N ASP A 842 23.84 14.47 -3.92
CA ASP A 842 22.87 14.40 -5.01
C ASP A 842 21.46 14.78 -4.51
N GLU A 843 20.99 14.16 -3.41
CA GLU A 843 19.69 14.44 -2.80
C GLU A 843 19.62 15.87 -2.24
N LEU A 844 20.70 16.38 -1.65
CA LEU A 844 20.77 17.76 -1.15
C LEU A 844 20.82 18.84 -2.25
N ASN A 845 21.00 18.46 -3.50
CA ASN A 845 20.88 19.33 -4.67
C ASN A 845 19.62 19.04 -5.51
N SER A 846 18.75 18.14 -5.05
CA SER A 846 17.51 17.73 -5.74
C SER A 846 16.35 17.60 -4.75
N SER A 847 16.07 16.40 -4.23
CA SER A 847 14.97 16.12 -3.31
C SER A 847 14.91 17.06 -2.11
N PHE A 848 16.05 17.40 -1.55
CA PHE A 848 16.18 18.19 -0.33
C PHE A 848 16.70 19.60 -0.60
N GLU A 849 16.63 20.04 -1.86
CA GLU A 849 16.83 21.44 -2.22
C GLU A 849 15.80 22.34 -1.51
N GLU A 850 16.25 23.50 -1.04
CA GLU A 850 15.53 24.35 -0.09
C GLU A 850 14.23 24.92 -0.68
N GLU A 851 14.27 25.46 -1.90
CA GLU A 851 13.11 26.04 -2.58
C GLU A 851 12.10 24.95 -2.91
N ARG A 852 12.56 23.80 -3.42
CA ARG A 852 11.69 22.63 -3.67
C ARG A 852 10.97 22.16 -2.41
N ALA A 853 11.71 21.93 -1.32
CA ALA A 853 11.13 21.40 -0.09
C ALA A 853 10.12 22.40 0.52
N GLN A 854 10.41 23.71 0.43
CA GLN A 854 9.50 24.77 0.85
C GLN A 854 8.22 24.80 -0.01
N GLU A 855 8.33 24.74 -1.34
CA GLU A 855 7.18 24.72 -2.24
C GLU A 855 6.29 23.50 -2.01
N HIS A 856 6.89 22.31 -1.81
CA HIS A 856 6.16 21.09 -1.51
C HIS A 856 5.42 21.17 -0.16
N LEU A 857 6.07 21.73 0.88
CA LEU A 857 5.42 21.97 2.17
C LEU A 857 4.25 22.96 2.03
N ALA A 858 4.45 24.06 1.31
CA ALA A 858 3.43 25.08 1.09
C ALA A 858 2.21 24.52 0.36
N SER A 859 2.42 23.69 -0.68
CA SER A 859 1.36 22.99 -1.39
C SER A 859 0.59 22.05 -0.45
N THR A 860 1.30 21.24 0.33
CA THR A 860 0.68 20.28 1.27
C THR A 860 -0.12 20.99 2.37
N ALA A 861 0.42 22.08 2.93
CA ALA A 861 -0.26 22.87 3.96
C ALA A 861 -1.49 23.58 3.40
N THR A 862 -1.39 24.17 2.20
CA THR A 862 -2.51 24.86 1.53
C THR A 862 -3.68 23.92 1.27
N ALA A 863 -3.41 22.65 0.94
CA ALA A 863 -4.46 21.66 0.69
C ALA A 863 -5.33 21.35 1.91
N ILE A 864 -4.81 21.49 3.14
CA ILE A 864 -5.50 21.09 4.37
C ILE A 864 -5.96 22.29 5.21
N GLU A 865 -5.32 23.46 5.03
CA GLU A 865 -5.62 24.68 5.79
C GLU A 865 -7.13 25.03 5.86
N PRO A 866 -7.92 24.92 4.76
CA PRO A 866 -9.34 25.26 4.79
C PRO A 866 -10.15 24.44 5.81
N GLU A 867 -9.77 23.17 6.03
CA GLU A 867 -10.48 22.22 6.88
C GLU A 867 -10.03 22.24 8.36
N ILE A 868 -8.90 22.91 8.68
CA ILE A 868 -8.32 22.91 10.04
C ILE A 868 -9.30 23.45 11.08
N GLU A 869 -10.05 24.52 10.78
CA GLU A 869 -11.00 25.11 11.72
C GLU A 869 -12.17 24.16 12.06
N GLU A 870 -12.64 23.38 11.09
CA GLU A 870 -13.71 22.41 11.34
C GLU A 870 -13.18 21.16 12.08
N HIS A 871 -11.95 20.74 11.78
CA HIS A 871 -11.27 19.70 12.57
C HIS A 871 -11.09 20.14 14.03
N LEU A 872 -10.66 21.38 14.25
CA LEU A 872 -10.54 22.01 15.56
C LEU A 872 -11.88 22.05 16.30
N HIS A 873 -12.96 22.41 15.60
CA HIS A 873 -14.31 22.41 16.17
C HIS A 873 -14.72 21.01 16.64
N ARG A 874 -14.34 19.95 15.92
CA ARG A 874 -14.65 18.56 16.27
C ARG A 874 -13.80 18.00 17.40
N TRP A 875 -12.48 18.21 17.36
CA TRP A 875 -11.53 17.52 18.24
C TRP A 875 -10.90 18.42 19.31
N SER A 876 -11.00 19.75 19.16
CA SER A 876 -10.23 20.72 19.95
C SER A 876 -8.71 20.44 19.92
N TYR A 877 -8.26 19.91 18.78
CA TYR A 877 -6.89 19.64 18.39
C TYR A 877 -6.71 20.06 16.93
N PRO A 878 -5.58 20.65 16.52
CA PRO A 878 -4.53 21.25 17.38
C PRO A 878 -5.10 22.26 18.41
N ASP A 879 -4.28 22.85 19.28
CA ASP A 879 -4.86 23.72 20.33
C ASP A 879 -5.50 25.01 19.75
N SER A 880 -5.05 25.47 18.57
CA SER A 880 -5.68 26.50 17.75
C SER A 880 -5.15 26.48 16.32
N LYS A 881 -5.76 27.25 15.41
CA LYS A 881 -5.23 27.45 14.05
C LYS A 881 -3.85 28.10 14.08
N GLU A 882 -3.60 29.06 14.98
CA GLU A 882 -2.27 29.68 15.12
C GLU A 882 -1.21 28.67 15.60
N ALA A 883 -1.58 27.72 16.46
CA ALA A 883 -0.67 26.65 16.89
C ALA A 883 -0.35 25.68 15.73
N TRP A 884 -1.31 25.43 14.84
CA TRP A 884 -1.08 24.71 13.59
C TRP A 884 -0.11 25.46 12.68
N GLU A 885 -0.35 26.75 12.44
CA GLU A 885 0.51 27.62 11.61
C GLU A 885 1.94 27.70 12.16
N GLU A 886 2.11 27.81 13.49
CA GLU A 886 3.44 27.81 14.14
C GLU A 886 4.19 26.50 13.88
N MET A 887 3.49 25.38 13.89
CA MET A 887 4.09 24.08 13.64
C MET A 887 4.45 23.88 12.15
N VAL A 888 3.63 24.38 11.23
CA VAL A 888 3.99 24.44 9.80
C VAL A 888 5.22 25.32 9.59
N GLY A 889 5.27 26.49 10.22
CA GLY A 889 6.44 27.38 10.17
C GLY A 889 7.70 26.75 10.76
N TYR A 890 7.58 25.90 11.79
CA TYR A 890 8.72 25.13 12.28
C TYR A 890 9.26 24.14 11.23
N ILE A 891 8.39 23.47 10.48
CA ILE A 891 8.80 22.54 9.41
C ILE A 891 9.47 23.32 8.27
N GLU A 892 8.95 24.51 7.95
CA GLU A 892 9.55 25.42 6.97
C GLU A 892 10.97 25.85 7.40
N ASP A 893 11.13 26.33 8.63
CA ASP A 893 12.44 26.66 9.20
C ASP A 893 13.39 25.45 9.20
N TYR A 894 12.86 24.24 9.44
CA TYR A 894 13.64 23.01 9.40
C TYR A 894 14.18 22.73 8.01
N VAL A 895 13.34 22.71 6.97
CA VAL A 895 13.76 22.32 5.61
C VAL A 895 14.72 23.33 4.99
N LEU A 896 14.59 24.62 5.35
CA LEU A 896 15.51 25.67 4.92
C LEU A 896 16.89 25.56 5.59
N ALA A 897 16.95 25.14 6.87
CA ALA A 897 18.21 25.07 7.61
C ALA A 897 18.92 23.70 7.51
N ARG A 898 18.17 22.61 7.30
CA ARG A 898 18.68 21.24 7.36
C ARG A 898 19.79 20.94 6.33
N PRO A 899 19.73 21.41 5.07
CA PRO A 899 20.76 21.12 4.06
C PRO A 899 22.16 21.60 4.44
N GLU A 900 22.30 22.78 5.05
CA GLU A 900 23.60 23.30 5.53
C GLU A 900 24.13 22.42 6.66
N TYR A 901 23.29 22.09 7.65
CA TYR A 901 23.70 21.19 8.75
C TYR A 901 24.10 19.80 8.26
N GLN A 902 23.44 19.24 7.24
CA GLN A 902 23.84 17.95 6.67
C GLN A 902 25.24 18.02 6.04
N ARG A 903 25.54 19.08 5.31
CA ARG A 903 26.89 19.29 4.75
C ARG A 903 27.93 19.41 5.85
N GLU A 904 27.65 20.15 6.92
CA GLU A 904 28.52 20.24 8.09
C GLU A 904 28.73 18.86 8.74
N HIS A 905 27.65 18.12 9.02
CA HIS A 905 27.72 16.81 9.66
C HIS A 905 28.53 15.80 8.86
N VAL A 906 28.31 15.71 7.53
CA VAL A 906 29.07 14.80 6.65
C VAL A 906 30.54 15.19 6.61
N THR A 907 30.83 16.50 6.45
CA THR A 907 32.21 17.02 6.44
C THR A 907 32.95 16.66 7.74
N GLU A 908 32.33 16.90 8.89
CA GLU A 908 32.91 16.61 10.20
C GLU A 908 33.04 15.11 10.47
N HIS A 909 32.04 14.32 10.09
CA HIS A 909 32.02 12.88 10.36
C HIS A 909 33.11 12.13 9.59
N PHE A 910 33.35 12.52 8.33
CA PHE A 910 34.32 11.86 7.44
C PHE A 910 35.67 12.60 7.32
N ASP A 911 35.89 13.67 8.10
CA ASP A 911 37.13 14.47 8.08
C ASP A 911 37.46 15.05 6.69
N LEU A 912 36.44 15.53 5.97
CA LEU A 912 36.58 16.13 4.64
C LEU A 912 37.04 17.59 4.74
N SER A 913 37.75 18.09 3.72
CA SER A 913 38.29 19.46 3.74
C SER A 913 37.25 20.57 3.54
N GLY A 914 36.00 20.21 3.22
CA GLY A 914 34.87 21.11 3.05
C GLY A 914 33.98 20.70 1.88
N THR A 915 33.28 21.67 1.31
CA THR A 915 32.50 21.55 0.08
C THR A 915 32.99 22.52 -0.99
N SER A 916 32.65 22.26 -2.24
CA SER A 916 32.86 23.16 -3.39
C SER A 916 31.66 23.12 -4.33
N ASP A 917 31.47 24.18 -5.10
CA ASP A 917 30.39 24.25 -6.08
C ASP A 917 30.82 23.69 -7.44
N ILE A 918 29.92 22.93 -8.07
CA ILE A 918 30.00 22.57 -9.48
C ILE A 918 28.93 23.34 -10.23
N SER A 919 29.34 24.23 -11.13
CA SER A 919 28.44 24.85 -12.11
C SER A 919 28.52 24.11 -13.44
N VAL A 920 27.39 23.74 -14.01
CA VAL A 920 27.30 23.10 -15.33
C VAL A 920 26.62 24.08 -16.28
N ASN A 921 27.32 24.46 -17.35
CA ASN A 921 26.78 25.35 -18.37
C ASN A 921 26.81 24.67 -19.73
N TYR A 922 25.63 24.36 -20.26
CA TYR A 922 25.48 23.65 -21.51
C TYR A 922 24.15 23.96 -22.20
N GLU A 923 23.92 23.32 -23.36
CA GLU A 923 22.65 23.41 -24.07
C GLU A 923 21.94 22.05 -23.92
N SER A 924 20.98 21.98 -23.00
CA SER A 924 20.22 20.77 -22.63
C SER A 924 19.43 20.17 -23.80
N ASP A 925 19.14 20.94 -24.85
CA ASP A 925 18.55 20.41 -26.10
C ASP A 925 19.51 19.50 -26.89
N LYS A 926 20.78 19.40 -26.48
CA LYS A 926 21.83 18.63 -27.17
C LYS A 926 22.34 17.42 -26.41
N GLY A 927 21.91 17.24 -25.17
CA GLY A 927 22.29 16.13 -24.30
C GLY A 927 21.91 16.39 -22.86
N THR A 928 22.37 15.54 -21.96
CA THR A 928 22.17 15.62 -20.51
C THR A 928 23.51 15.43 -19.81
N VAL A 929 23.70 16.08 -18.67
CA VAL A 929 24.89 15.90 -17.83
C VAL A 929 24.46 15.19 -16.55
N HIS A 930 25.20 14.18 -16.16
CA HIS A 930 25.01 13.46 -14.91
C HIS A 930 26.21 13.73 -13.99
N ILE A 931 25.95 14.03 -12.72
CA ILE A 931 26.94 14.04 -11.65
C ILE A 931 26.53 12.93 -10.69
N ASN A 932 27.38 11.91 -10.57
CA ASN A 932 27.07 10.66 -9.89
C ASN A 932 25.76 10.06 -10.43
N THR A 933 24.73 9.96 -9.58
CA THR A 933 23.40 9.47 -9.94
C THR A 933 22.45 10.59 -10.36
N LEU A 934 22.79 11.85 -10.07
CA LEU A 934 21.95 13.00 -10.37
C LEU A 934 22.05 13.42 -11.85
N ALA A 935 20.94 13.30 -12.58
CA ALA A 935 20.79 13.90 -13.89
C ALA A 935 20.44 15.40 -13.75
N ILE A 936 21.18 16.26 -14.46
CA ILE A 936 20.90 17.70 -14.52
C ILE A 936 19.89 17.94 -15.64
N ASP A 937 18.63 17.64 -15.33
CA ASP A 937 17.50 17.67 -16.24
C ASP A 937 16.26 18.25 -15.55
N GLU A 938 15.42 19.02 -16.27
CA GLU A 938 14.21 19.67 -15.71
C GLU A 938 13.18 18.65 -15.17
N SER A 939 13.25 17.38 -15.59
CA SER A 939 12.39 16.31 -15.06
C SER A 939 12.79 15.84 -13.67
N VAL A 940 14.03 16.10 -13.23
CA VAL A 940 14.49 15.72 -11.89
C VAL A 940 14.04 16.78 -10.87
N PRO A 941 13.27 16.40 -9.84
CA PRO A 941 12.76 17.37 -8.87
C PRO A 941 13.88 18.14 -8.15
N GLY A 942 13.75 19.47 -8.08
CA GLY A 942 14.75 20.36 -7.47
C GLY A 942 15.84 20.85 -8.43
N ILE A 943 15.89 20.31 -9.66
CA ILE A 943 16.70 20.87 -10.72
C ILE A 943 15.93 22.00 -11.41
N GLY A 944 16.44 23.23 -11.25
CA GLY A 944 15.93 24.42 -11.94
C GLY A 944 16.32 24.45 -13.41
N ASP A 945 16.93 25.55 -13.87
CA ASP A 945 17.42 25.67 -15.25
C ASP A 945 18.66 24.79 -15.48
N PRO A 946 18.57 23.69 -16.26
CA PRO A 946 19.72 22.80 -16.48
C PRO A 946 20.83 23.49 -17.29
N ASP A 947 20.54 24.52 -18.09
CA ASP A 947 21.53 25.22 -18.91
C ASP A 947 22.47 26.10 -18.05
N ASP A 948 22.07 26.43 -16.82
CA ASP A 948 22.82 27.24 -15.84
C ASP A 948 22.70 26.69 -14.41
N TRP A 949 22.89 25.37 -14.26
CA TRP A 949 22.76 24.71 -12.98
C TRP A 949 24.03 24.83 -12.12
N THR A 950 23.86 24.94 -10.80
CA THR A 950 24.95 24.86 -9.83
C THR A 950 24.53 24.02 -8.62
N GLY A 951 25.38 23.08 -8.20
CA GLY A 951 25.18 22.29 -7.00
C GLY A 951 26.45 22.20 -6.16
N THR A 952 26.28 21.94 -4.87
CA THR A 952 27.38 21.87 -3.90
C THR A 952 27.71 20.41 -3.59
N TYR A 953 29.00 20.05 -3.71
CA TYR A 953 29.51 18.69 -3.45
C TYR A 953 30.65 18.70 -2.44
N PHE A 954 30.93 17.54 -1.86
CA PHE A 954 32.00 17.38 -0.88
C PHE A 954 33.38 17.32 -1.54
N ASN A 955 34.36 17.96 -0.91
CA ASN A 955 35.76 17.86 -1.32
C ASN A 955 36.33 16.49 -0.94
N ASP A 956 37.47 16.14 -1.57
CA ASP A 956 38.22 14.91 -1.31
C ASP A 956 37.52 13.58 -1.71
N VAL A 957 36.25 13.62 -2.10
CA VAL A 957 35.48 12.47 -2.58
C VAL A 957 35.48 12.43 -4.12
N PRO A 958 35.81 11.29 -4.75
CA PRO A 958 35.69 11.13 -6.20
C PRO A 958 34.24 11.24 -6.67
N LEU A 959 34.01 12.06 -7.70
CA LEU A 959 32.74 12.22 -8.38
C LEU A 959 32.83 11.67 -9.79
N THR A 960 31.82 10.93 -10.21
CA THR A 960 31.70 10.49 -11.61
C THR A 960 30.85 11.50 -12.37
N VAL A 961 31.39 12.11 -13.42
CA VAL A 961 30.65 13.04 -14.28
C VAL A 961 30.51 12.44 -15.67
N ARG A 962 29.27 12.34 -16.17
CA ARG A 962 28.94 11.76 -17.47
C ARG A 962 28.14 12.73 -18.34
N ALA A 963 28.49 12.85 -19.62
CA ALA A 963 27.74 13.59 -20.61
C ALA A 963 27.07 12.59 -21.58
N GLU A 964 25.76 12.72 -21.73
CA GLU A 964 24.92 11.86 -22.55
C GLU A 964 24.35 12.66 -23.73
N PRO A 965 24.82 12.47 -24.97
CA PRO A 965 24.32 13.24 -26.10
C PRO A 965 22.88 12.92 -26.46
N ALA A 966 22.08 13.94 -26.78
CA ALA A 966 20.74 13.77 -27.34
C ALA A 966 20.81 13.19 -28.77
N GLU A 967 19.67 12.67 -29.25
CA GLU A 967 19.61 12.08 -30.58
C GLU A 967 20.11 13.05 -31.68
N GLY A 968 21.04 12.58 -32.51
CA GLY A 968 21.65 13.38 -33.57
C GLY A 968 22.74 14.34 -33.11
N TYR A 969 23.19 14.24 -31.86
CA TYR A 969 24.38 14.91 -31.32
C TYR A 969 25.44 13.90 -30.86
N ARG A 970 26.68 14.38 -30.71
CA ARG A 970 27.78 13.62 -30.11
C ARG A 970 28.54 14.51 -29.13
N PHE A 971 29.02 13.91 -28.05
CA PHE A 971 29.91 14.58 -27.11
C PHE A 971 31.30 14.80 -27.73
N THR A 972 31.94 15.93 -27.40
CA THR A 972 33.25 16.31 -27.96
C THR A 972 34.28 16.80 -26.95
N GLY A 973 33.89 17.04 -25.70
CA GLY A 973 34.81 17.42 -24.62
C GLY A 973 34.14 18.25 -23.54
N TRP A 974 34.80 18.37 -22.38
CA TRP A 974 34.30 19.04 -21.18
C TRP A 974 34.67 20.53 -21.07
N GLY A 975 35.25 21.10 -22.13
CA GLY A 975 35.73 22.48 -22.18
C GLY A 975 37.13 22.65 -21.57
N GLU A 976 37.42 23.84 -21.02
CA GLU A 976 38.77 24.18 -20.51
C GLU A 976 39.06 23.62 -19.11
N ALA A 977 38.03 23.29 -18.34
CA ALA A 977 38.18 22.86 -16.95
C ALA A 977 38.63 21.40 -16.82
N VAL A 978 38.23 20.53 -17.76
CA VAL A 978 38.60 19.11 -17.78
C VAL A 978 39.12 18.75 -19.17
N ASP A 979 40.41 18.46 -19.27
CA ASP A 979 41.10 18.06 -20.51
C ASP A 979 40.86 16.57 -20.81
N SER A 980 39.63 16.25 -21.23
CA SER A 980 39.22 14.89 -21.63
C SER A 980 38.21 14.95 -22.79
N ASP A 981 38.37 14.02 -23.73
CA ASP A 981 37.41 13.75 -24.81
C ASP A 981 36.48 12.57 -24.51
N ARG A 982 36.64 11.95 -23.33
CA ARG A 982 35.72 10.92 -22.82
C ARG A 982 34.46 11.56 -22.27
N ASP A 983 33.33 10.99 -22.63
CA ASP A 983 32.01 11.30 -22.13
C ASP A 983 31.83 11.00 -20.64
N THR A 984 32.69 10.20 -20.02
CA THR A 984 32.73 9.99 -18.57
C THR A 984 34.12 10.31 -18.01
N VAL A 985 34.15 11.07 -16.92
CA VAL A 985 35.36 11.48 -16.20
C VAL A 985 35.16 11.34 -14.69
N GLU A 986 36.24 11.05 -13.97
CA GLU A 986 36.27 11.10 -12.52
C GLU A 986 36.99 12.38 -12.09
N ILE A 987 36.41 13.13 -11.16
CA ILE A 987 36.96 14.37 -10.62
C ILE A 987 36.97 14.33 -9.09
N VAL A 988 37.95 14.98 -8.48
CA VAL A 988 37.99 15.22 -7.03
C VAL A 988 38.06 16.72 -6.83
N LEU A 989 37.17 17.27 -6.02
CA LEU A 989 37.09 18.72 -5.79
C LEU A 989 38.11 19.16 -4.73
N ASP A 990 38.80 20.27 -5.02
CA ASP A 990 39.62 21.04 -4.08
C ASP A 990 39.28 22.56 -4.12
N GLY A 991 38.18 22.89 -4.81
CA GLY A 991 37.63 24.22 -5.04
C GLY A 991 36.55 24.19 -6.13
N ASP A 992 35.87 25.32 -6.33
CA ASP A 992 34.77 25.44 -7.29
C ASP A 992 35.20 25.06 -8.72
N LEU A 993 34.30 24.37 -9.43
CA LEU A 993 34.51 23.87 -10.78
C LEU A 993 33.38 24.30 -11.70
N THR A 994 33.72 24.75 -12.92
CA THR A 994 32.73 25.02 -13.97
C THR A 994 32.93 24.04 -15.13
N LEU A 995 31.92 23.22 -15.40
CA LEU A 995 31.88 22.28 -16.50
C LEU A 995 31.16 22.90 -17.70
N THR A 996 31.74 22.74 -18.90
CA THR A 996 31.15 23.23 -20.16
C THR A 996 31.15 22.13 -21.23
N PRO A 997 30.29 21.10 -21.06
CA PRO A 997 30.25 19.97 -21.98
C PRO A 997 29.85 20.42 -23.38
N GLN A 998 30.55 19.89 -24.39
CA GLN A 998 30.40 20.30 -25.78
C GLN A 998 29.74 19.20 -26.61
N PHE A 999 28.55 19.51 -27.12
CA PHE A 999 27.80 18.64 -28.02
C PHE A 999 27.82 19.18 -29.46
N GLU A 1000 28.16 18.32 -30.42
CA GLU A 1000 28.15 18.66 -31.84
C GLU A 1000 27.11 17.84 -32.59
N LYS A 1001 26.37 18.47 -33.52
CA LYS A 1001 25.42 17.76 -34.38
C LYS A 1001 26.14 16.71 -35.24
N GLU A 1002 25.67 15.47 -35.18
CA GLU A 1002 26.17 14.39 -36.01
C GLU A 1002 25.94 14.71 -37.49
N ARG A 1003 27.03 14.70 -38.26
CA ARG A 1003 26.95 14.81 -39.71
C ARG A 1003 26.85 13.41 -40.28
N PHE A 1004 25.64 12.94 -40.58
CA PHE A 1004 25.45 11.78 -41.44
C PHE A 1004 26.18 12.04 -42.77
N SER A 1005 27.34 11.39 -42.95
CA SER A 1005 27.99 11.40 -44.25
C SER A 1005 27.10 10.58 -45.17
N SER A 1006 26.43 11.25 -46.10
CA SER A 1006 25.85 10.62 -47.29
C SER A 1006 26.99 9.99 -48.11
N LEU A 1007 27.36 8.77 -47.74
CA LEU A 1007 28.28 7.94 -48.52
C LEU A 1007 27.48 6.86 -49.24
N ASN A 1008 27.03 7.28 -50.43
CA ASN A 1008 26.79 6.55 -51.70
C ASN A 1008 26.56 5.04 -51.68
#